data_AF-D4LE87-F1
#
_entry.id   AF-D4LE87-F1
#
_cell.length_a   1.000
_cell.length_b   1.000
_cell.length_c   1.000
_cell.angle_alpha   90.00
_cell.angle_beta   90.00
_cell.angle_gamma   90.00
#
_symmetry.space_group_name_H-M   'P 1'
#
loop_
_entity.id
_entity.type
_entity.pdbx_description
1 polymer ?
#
loop_
_entity_poly.entity_id
_entity_poly.type
_entity_poly.pdbx_seq_one_letter_code
_entity_poly.pdbx_strand_id
1 'polypeptide(L)'
;MEKNKRSTLRKKIVGILCIAAMTASLATGMAMSVMAVPEQAATPEIVTEAVSLPQYASTSVMDEANAIQITLGADLIENNRISLNLDQDGATYVISGSNYINDAYVDTTITVPGRTTVHVIFDGVDIKNDDGEIGCGGSYGTVDLLDIRGTMNVYTKADSTLAFRTCSFTGAMNFNSYGEQSGKLTLTNVDGEAISFNEDINGPLFNMFGGNVAFDVGSHNNLPFYTKYNMSGGTLYLKAFYLPTNFVLTGGTLINDVMFDWGGPARNAAGQELHNYTVTLPDITAPTAITQMGGSAWSGLYTDETGEVTLWTPETFTTNDEVYYFYTADTCYKLFMENSEIVVEKLDAAVHTVTFNMPDGSTRLIQIYDGGNVELPAVPEGCTVAYSTEDGEFDGQNITKDYTVNVQQFCPIVIDGVVQEPVLYGTVFTLPDGQGYADQNGKVYTERLVIQEPMTLYTVKAAVKENESYVAIENQEDIRAYNALLDKGVSANALLLNDVTMPSDLIIGNGNNAYTATFDGNGYIMTVAYTDESANAAAPFGVLGSSGVIRNLHVDGEVIAVTNAGGIALSANNNARIENCTSSVNVKLLGNSTQSGSSIIAVQAGGFVGGSDTGVYFTNCLFDGTVTHASVENSLAYLAGFSGYATNGSNFTNCLMLGTVQGNEGDETSAFYGRGRTSTLEAYYDSSLTFTREQGNGLTEEQLSGGEAAYRLGEAWGQVLGQESRPRVGGSRVYQINVYADCKADTVPTTAYSNTNADIRPAHQYQDDKCSVCGNFEDGIGAQLLGNSLTIDNSAIRLNVYMGLDESVQNPEETYMQFTTPDGKVEKQYLRDATLNTDGSYTFYCMVPAQYIHEKYTVQIFAAKGEGKIYHCSVEEYLNTILENKDNNAEYAAAADLVQALSNYGTYAKAYFDPDADPIPMTEEMEQLSIPDCRPNTLNDLPEGISYYGFSLVLNSQVTMRHYFVVEDPALAEQYNMKLRSGKYYMIEVDYSMSELRTDKLIRVGDWSITCMPLSYVQAACEQSKDEKLIALVKSLYLYDNEVYTYNLNKGGE
;
A
#
# COMPACT_ATOMS: atom_id res chain seq x y z
N MET A 1 -49.11 -10.49 6.65
CA MET A 1 -48.90 -10.19 8.09
C MET A 1 -47.54 -10.68 8.61
N GLU A 2 -46.60 -11.10 7.75
CA GLU A 2 -45.17 -11.28 8.08
C GLU A 2 -44.25 -10.15 7.58
N LYS A 3 -44.76 -9.21 6.75
CA LYS A 3 -44.05 -7.99 6.34
C LYS A 3 -43.75 -7.00 7.49
N ASN A 4 -44.32 -7.19 8.69
CA ASN A 4 -44.16 -6.31 9.85
C ASN A 4 -43.18 -6.81 10.93
N LYS A 5 -42.47 -7.93 10.71
CA LYS A 5 -41.51 -8.46 11.72
C LYS A 5 -40.05 -8.11 11.46
N ARG A 6 -39.64 -7.73 10.24
CA ARG A 6 -38.24 -7.32 9.95
C ARG A 6 -37.95 -5.83 10.22
N SER A 7 -38.90 -4.91 10.03
CA SER A 7 -38.71 -3.48 10.37
C SER A 7 -38.73 -3.21 11.88
N THR A 8 -39.43 -4.04 12.65
CA THR A 8 -39.50 -3.95 14.12
C THR A 8 -38.22 -4.50 14.80
N LEU A 9 -37.45 -5.36 14.12
CA LEU A 9 -36.18 -5.89 14.64
C LEU A 9 -35.01 -4.90 14.41
N ARG A 10 -34.99 -4.16 13.28
CA ARG A 10 -34.04 -3.05 13.06
C ARG A 10 -34.30 -1.86 14.00
N LYS A 11 -35.56 -1.52 14.29
CA LYS A 11 -35.90 -0.50 15.31
C LYS A 11 -35.56 -0.90 16.76
N LYS A 12 -35.33 -2.19 17.04
CA LYS A 12 -34.89 -2.67 18.38
C LYS A 12 -33.38 -2.88 18.52
N ILE A 13 -32.62 -2.94 17.42
CA ILE A 13 -31.15 -3.07 17.46
C ILE A 13 -30.45 -1.70 17.31
N VAL A 14 -31.07 -0.71 16.64
CA VAL A 14 -30.57 0.69 16.64
C VAL A 14 -30.91 1.42 17.95
N GLY A 15 -31.92 0.95 18.70
CA GLY A 15 -32.27 1.49 20.02
C GLY A 15 -31.40 1.03 21.20
N ILE A 16 -30.42 0.14 21.00
CA ILE A 16 -29.51 -0.34 22.05
C ILE A 16 -28.05 0.10 21.80
N LEU A 17 -27.71 0.56 20.59
CA LEU A 17 -26.40 1.16 20.28
C LEU A 17 -26.30 2.68 20.51
N CYS A 18 -27.39 3.32 20.95
CA CYS A 18 -27.40 4.74 21.38
C CYS A 18 -27.08 4.95 22.88
N ILE A 19 -26.62 3.92 23.61
CA ILE A 19 -26.24 4.04 25.04
C ILE A 19 -24.72 3.81 25.28
N ALA A 20 -23.93 3.50 24.25
CA ALA A 20 -22.47 3.31 24.40
C ALA A 20 -21.61 4.41 23.76
N ALA A 21 -22.20 5.45 23.17
CA ALA A 21 -21.46 6.59 22.58
C ALA A 21 -21.77 7.95 23.24
N MET A 22 -22.44 7.95 24.40
CA MET A 22 -22.68 9.14 25.22
C MET A 22 -21.85 9.10 26.53
N THR A 23 -20.53 9.01 26.41
CA THR A 23 -19.60 9.35 27.51
C THR A 23 -18.34 10.11 27.07
N ALA A 24 -18.29 10.66 25.84
CA ALA A 24 -17.09 11.37 25.39
C ALA A 24 -17.37 12.67 24.59
N SER A 25 -18.44 13.41 24.89
CA SER A 25 -18.68 14.72 24.28
C SER A 25 -19.47 15.69 25.18
N LEU A 26 -19.11 15.73 26.47
CA LEU A 26 -19.48 16.81 27.39
C LEU A 26 -18.21 17.53 27.85
N ALA A 27 -17.64 18.37 27.00
CA ALA A 27 -16.76 19.46 27.41
C ALA A 27 -16.77 20.56 26.34
N THR A 28 -17.21 21.76 26.74
CA THR A 28 -17.00 23.07 26.10
C THR A 28 -17.59 23.25 24.69
N GLY A 29 -18.76 23.83 24.44
CA GLY A 29 -19.35 25.03 25.02
C GLY A 29 -18.84 26.29 24.30
N MET A 30 -19.52 26.74 23.22
CA MET A 30 -19.79 28.17 22.95
C MET A 30 -20.68 28.43 21.71
N ALA A 31 -21.34 29.58 21.77
CA ALA A 31 -22.54 30.09 21.09
C ALA A 31 -22.56 30.17 19.55
N MET A 32 -23.79 30.04 19.01
CA MET A 32 -24.20 30.52 17.69
C MET A 32 -24.12 32.05 17.59
N SER A 33 -23.59 32.56 16.47
CA SER A 33 -23.89 33.91 15.99
C SER A 33 -24.36 33.86 14.54
N VAL A 34 -25.52 34.47 14.31
CA VAL A 34 -26.18 34.68 13.02
C VAL A 34 -25.44 35.79 12.27
N MET A 35 -25.08 35.59 11.00
CA MET A 35 -24.75 36.67 10.08
C MET A 35 -25.61 36.59 8.81
N ALA A 36 -26.26 37.71 8.52
CA ALA A 36 -27.06 37.95 7.32
C ALA A 36 -26.15 38.17 6.10
N VAL A 37 -26.54 37.61 4.95
CA VAL A 37 -25.88 37.83 3.66
C VAL A 37 -26.50 39.07 2.99
N PRO A 38 -25.71 40.06 2.53
CA PRO A 38 -26.21 41.16 1.73
C PRO A 38 -26.33 40.77 0.25
N GLU A 39 -27.42 41.23 -0.34
CA GLU A 39 -27.82 41.12 -1.73
C GLU A 39 -26.92 42.02 -2.62
N GLN A 40 -26.14 41.42 -3.53
CA GLN A 40 -25.57 42.13 -4.68
C GLN A 40 -25.66 41.26 -5.94
N ALA A 41 -26.58 41.64 -6.82
CA ALA A 41 -26.65 41.16 -8.19
C ALA A 41 -25.48 41.76 -9.00
N ALA A 42 -24.57 40.90 -9.45
CA ALA A 42 -23.66 41.20 -10.55
C ALA A 42 -24.00 40.26 -11.70
N THR A 43 -24.48 40.83 -12.81
CA THR A 43 -24.66 40.15 -14.10
C THR A 43 -23.30 39.75 -14.66
N PRO A 44 -23.00 38.45 -14.89
CA PRO A 44 -21.77 38.05 -15.54
C PRO A 44 -21.81 38.42 -17.02
N GLU A 45 -20.76 39.07 -17.47
CA GLU A 45 -20.44 39.42 -18.85
C GLU A 45 -20.12 38.12 -19.63
N ILE A 46 -20.75 37.93 -20.79
CA ILE A 46 -20.58 36.73 -21.63
C ILE A 46 -19.25 36.84 -22.38
N VAL A 47 -18.25 36.07 -21.95
CA VAL A 47 -17.03 35.82 -22.72
C VAL A 47 -17.37 34.76 -23.79
N THR A 48 -17.29 35.15 -25.04
CA THR A 48 -17.47 34.29 -26.22
C THR A 48 -16.22 33.44 -26.46
N GLU A 49 -15.97 32.44 -25.61
CA GLU A 49 -15.05 31.35 -25.95
C GLU A 49 -15.79 30.35 -26.86
N ALA A 50 -15.33 30.24 -28.10
CA ALA A 50 -15.72 29.16 -28.99
C ALA A 50 -15.37 27.83 -28.31
N VAL A 51 -16.40 27.04 -27.98
CA VAL A 51 -16.20 25.71 -27.39
C VAL A 51 -15.63 24.81 -28.49
N SER A 52 -14.36 24.43 -28.38
CA SER A 52 -13.82 23.34 -29.18
C SER A 52 -14.57 22.07 -28.81
N LEU A 53 -15.36 21.55 -29.75
CA LEU A 53 -15.92 20.23 -29.61
C LEU A 53 -14.80 19.22 -29.79
N PRO A 54 -14.65 18.22 -28.91
CA PRO A 54 -13.79 17.09 -29.19
C PRO A 54 -14.36 16.37 -30.42
N GLN A 55 -13.74 16.62 -31.58
CA GLN A 55 -13.98 15.86 -32.78
C GLN A 55 -13.43 14.46 -32.53
N TYR A 56 -14.32 13.47 -32.46
CA TYR A 56 -13.99 12.05 -32.26
C TYR A 56 -12.88 11.81 -31.23
N ALA A 57 -13.24 11.74 -29.95
CA ALA A 57 -12.43 10.98 -29.00
C ALA A 57 -12.49 9.49 -29.39
N SER A 58 -11.72 9.07 -30.41
CA SER A 58 -11.33 7.67 -30.53
C SER A 58 -10.01 7.52 -29.79
N THR A 59 -10.03 6.77 -28.68
CA THR A 59 -9.16 5.59 -28.46
C THR A 59 -9.39 5.03 -27.06
N SER A 60 -10.59 4.53 -26.81
CA SER A 60 -10.75 3.27 -26.08
C SER A 60 -12.00 2.62 -26.64
N VAL A 61 -11.78 1.57 -27.43
CA VAL A 61 -12.87 0.79 -28.01
C VAL A 61 -13.50 0.03 -26.86
N MET A 62 -14.80 0.20 -26.66
CA MET A 62 -15.55 -0.65 -25.73
C MET A 62 -15.32 -2.11 -26.12
N ASP A 63 -14.76 -2.89 -25.20
CA ASP A 63 -14.40 -4.30 -25.40
C ASP A 63 -15.35 -5.17 -24.58
N GLU A 64 -16.51 -5.46 -25.15
CA GLU A 64 -17.49 -6.31 -24.49
C GLU A 64 -16.98 -7.73 -24.25
N ALA A 65 -16.11 -8.23 -25.13
CA ALA A 65 -15.64 -9.61 -25.08
C ALA A 65 -14.80 -9.87 -23.81
N ASN A 66 -14.10 -8.86 -23.33
CA ASN A 66 -13.30 -8.91 -22.10
C ASN A 66 -13.91 -8.11 -20.94
N ALA A 67 -15.19 -7.76 -21.03
CA ALA A 67 -15.83 -6.93 -20.02
C ALA A 67 -16.00 -7.66 -18.68
N ILE A 68 -15.78 -6.91 -17.60
CA ILE A 68 -16.03 -7.35 -16.23
C ILE A 68 -17.54 -7.41 -16.02
N GLN A 69 -18.07 -8.62 -15.82
CA GLN A 69 -19.49 -8.86 -15.61
C GLN A 69 -19.87 -8.64 -14.15
N ILE A 70 -20.82 -7.72 -13.91
CA ILE A 70 -21.38 -7.42 -12.59
C ILE A 70 -22.88 -7.66 -12.65
N THR A 71 -23.34 -8.77 -12.09
CA THR A 71 -24.77 -9.02 -11.89
C THR A 71 -25.14 -8.63 -10.47
N LEU A 72 -26.04 -7.66 -10.32
CA LEU A 72 -26.54 -7.21 -9.02
C LEU A 72 -27.23 -8.38 -8.29
N GLY A 73 -26.83 -8.61 -7.03
CA GLY A 73 -27.30 -9.75 -6.25
C GLY A 73 -26.82 -9.72 -4.81
N ALA A 74 -27.30 -10.68 -4.01
CA ALA A 74 -27.06 -10.73 -2.56
C ALA A 74 -25.57 -10.83 -2.18
N ASP A 75 -24.75 -11.40 -3.05
CA ASP A 75 -23.32 -11.62 -2.81
C ASP A 75 -22.49 -10.33 -2.85
N LEU A 76 -23.05 -9.23 -3.39
CA LEU A 76 -22.39 -7.92 -3.47
C LEU A 76 -22.74 -6.98 -2.30
N ILE A 77 -23.50 -7.46 -1.31
CA ILE A 77 -23.94 -6.65 -0.18
C ILE A 77 -22.85 -6.62 0.89
N GLU A 78 -22.27 -5.45 1.09
CA GLU A 78 -21.37 -5.15 2.21
C GLU A 78 -21.95 -4.01 3.04
N ASN A 79 -21.99 -4.17 4.37
CA ASN A 79 -22.53 -3.14 5.28
C ASN A 79 -23.96 -2.66 4.97
N ASN A 80 -24.82 -3.53 4.42
CA ASN A 80 -26.19 -3.23 3.93
C ASN A 80 -26.24 -2.36 2.67
N ARG A 81 -25.19 -2.31 1.87
CA ARG A 81 -25.13 -1.55 0.62
C ARG A 81 -24.39 -2.35 -0.46
N ILE A 82 -24.68 -2.07 -1.72
CA ILE A 82 -23.86 -2.49 -2.85
C ILE A 82 -22.95 -1.32 -3.21
N SER A 83 -21.64 -1.52 -3.23
CA SER A 83 -20.68 -0.47 -3.60
C SER A 83 -19.82 -0.98 -4.74
N LEU A 84 -20.06 -0.44 -5.94
CA LEU A 84 -19.34 -0.77 -7.15
C LEU A 84 -18.25 0.28 -7.37
N ASN A 85 -17.00 -0.07 -7.10
CA ASN A 85 -15.85 0.80 -7.37
C ASN A 85 -15.26 0.44 -8.74
N LEU A 86 -15.41 1.33 -9.72
CA LEU A 86 -14.94 1.16 -11.09
C LEU A 86 -13.62 1.93 -11.25
N ASP A 87 -12.54 1.37 -10.69
CA ASP A 87 -11.24 2.03 -10.54
C ASP A 87 -10.18 1.62 -11.58
N GLN A 88 -10.51 0.68 -12.48
CA GLN A 88 -9.59 0.21 -13.53
C GLN A 88 -9.69 1.10 -14.78
N ASP A 89 -8.69 1.95 -14.97
CA ASP A 89 -8.59 2.84 -16.12
C ASP A 89 -8.58 2.05 -17.45
N GLY A 90 -9.44 2.45 -18.39
CA GLY A 90 -9.67 1.82 -19.69
C GLY A 90 -10.58 0.58 -19.67
N ALA A 91 -11.01 0.07 -18.51
CA ALA A 91 -11.78 -1.17 -18.43
C ALA A 91 -13.24 -1.04 -18.89
N THR A 92 -13.80 -2.14 -19.40
CA THR A 92 -15.23 -2.26 -19.73
C THR A 92 -15.96 -3.09 -18.67
N TYR A 93 -17.07 -2.59 -18.15
CA TYR A 93 -17.94 -3.23 -17.17
C TYR A 93 -19.32 -3.45 -17.76
N VAL A 94 -19.89 -4.66 -17.63
CA VAL A 94 -21.29 -4.93 -17.95
C VAL A 94 -22.05 -5.08 -16.65
N ILE A 95 -22.99 -4.18 -16.38
CA ILE A 95 -23.84 -4.21 -15.19
C ILE A 95 -25.23 -4.70 -15.60
N SER A 96 -25.75 -5.70 -14.89
CA SER A 96 -27.06 -6.31 -15.16
C SER A 96 -27.82 -6.61 -13.85
N GLY A 97 -29.14 -6.75 -13.96
CA GLY A 97 -30.00 -7.15 -12.85
C GLY A 97 -30.54 -5.99 -12.01
N SER A 98 -30.97 -6.28 -10.79
CA SER A 98 -31.64 -5.31 -9.91
C SER A 98 -31.05 -5.31 -8.51
N ASN A 99 -31.08 -4.16 -7.84
CA ASN A 99 -30.78 -4.07 -6.41
C ASN A 99 -31.96 -4.51 -5.52
N TYR A 100 -33.04 -5.04 -6.10
CA TYR A 100 -34.14 -5.68 -5.37
C TYR A 100 -33.74 -7.09 -4.92
N ILE A 101 -33.29 -7.21 -3.68
CA ILE A 101 -32.73 -8.43 -3.10
C ILE A 101 -33.49 -8.78 -1.82
N ASN A 102 -33.93 -10.03 -1.68
CA ASN A 102 -34.63 -10.53 -0.48
C ASN A 102 -35.88 -9.72 -0.08
N ASP A 103 -36.74 -9.42 -1.07
CA ASP A 103 -37.99 -8.65 -0.94
C ASP A 103 -37.84 -7.15 -0.57
N ALA A 104 -36.64 -6.58 -0.70
CA ALA A 104 -36.36 -5.18 -0.45
C ALA A 104 -35.31 -4.62 -1.43
N TYR A 105 -35.34 -3.30 -1.66
CA TYR A 105 -34.26 -2.63 -2.34
C TYR A 105 -33.06 -2.47 -1.39
N VAL A 106 -31.86 -2.66 -1.93
CA VAL A 106 -30.59 -2.45 -1.22
C VAL A 106 -29.86 -1.31 -1.92
N ASP A 107 -29.57 -0.26 -1.18
CA ASP A 107 -28.88 0.91 -1.72
C ASP A 107 -27.61 0.54 -2.48
N THR A 108 -27.41 1.18 -3.62
CA THR A 108 -26.27 0.95 -4.52
C THR A 108 -25.53 2.25 -4.76
N THR A 109 -24.20 2.22 -4.75
CA THR A 109 -23.35 3.33 -5.20
C THR A 109 -22.41 2.81 -6.29
N ILE A 110 -22.35 3.52 -7.41
CA ILE A 110 -21.40 3.31 -8.50
C ILE A 110 -20.38 4.46 -8.44
N THR A 111 -19.12 4.14 -8.20
CA THR A 111 -18.05 5.12 -8.02
C THR A 111 -17.03 5.02 -9.16
N VAL A 112 -16.67 6.17 -9.75
CA VAL A 112 -15.56 6.30 -10.70
C VAL A 112 -14.56 7.30 -10.11
N PRO A 113 -13.36 6.87 -9.67
CA PRO A 113 -12.36 7.74 -9.07
C PRO A 113 -11.83 8.83 -10.01
N GLY A 114 -11.23 9.89 -9.44
CA GLY A 114 -10.63 10.98 -10.21
C GLY A 114 -9.43 10.51 -11.01
N ARG A 115 -9.27 11.04 -12.24
CA ARG A 115 -8.23 10.64 -13.22
C ARG A 115 -8.39 9.23 -13.81
N THR A 116 -9.53 8.55 -13.60
CA THR A 116 -9.85 7.24 -14.20
C THR A 116 -10.85 7.40 -15.34
N THR A 117 -10.72 6.64 -16.42
CA THR A 117 -11.69 6.52 -17.53
C THR A 117 -12.23 5.09 -17.61
N VAL A 118 -13.54 4.89 -17.62
CA VAL A 118 -14.16 3.54 -17.71
C VAL A 118 -15.25 3.47 -18.78
N HIS A 119 -15.54 2.26 -19.27
CA HIS A 119 -16.70 1.96 -20.12
C HIS A 119 -17.72 1.13 -19.34
N VAL A 120 -18.99 1.52 -19.35
CA VAL A 120 -20.06 0.85 -18.59
C VAL A 120 -21.23 0.56 -19.50
N ILE A 121 -21.60 -0.72 -19.59
CA ILE A 121 -22.73 -1.22 -20.37
C ILE A 121 -23.83 -1.60 -19.39
N PHE A 122 -24.96 -0.91 -19.46
CA PHE A 122 -26.17 -1.30 -18.74
C PHE A 122 -26.98 -2.28 -19.57
N ASP A 123 -27.15 -3.50 -19.06
CA ASP A 123 -27.90 -4.60 -19.70
C ASP A 123 -29.10 -4.98 -18.83
N GLY A 124 -30.22 -4.27 -19.01
CA GLY A 124 -31.47 -4.54 -18.30
C GLY A 124 -31.39 -4.25 -16.80
N VAL A 125 -30.74 -3.14 -16.44
CA VAL A 125 -30.55 -2.75 -15.03
C VAL A 125 -31.80 -2.09 -14.46
N ASP A 126 -32.18 -2.45 -13.24
CA ASP A 126 -33.27 -1.80 -12.49
C ASP A 126 -32.82 -1.51 -11.05
N ILE A 127 -32.28 -0.31 -10.82
CA ILE A 127 -31.79 0.13 -9.51
C ILE A 127 -32.75 1.16 -8.91
N LYS A 128 -33.10 0.97 -7.64
CA LYS A 128 -33.84 1.95 -6.85
C LYS A 128 -33.23 2.14 -5.46
N ASN A 129 -32.68 3.32 -5.16
CA ASN A 129 -32.20 3.68 -3.82
C ASN A 129 -33.31 4.44 -3.07
N ASP A 130 -34.03 3.80 -2.14
CA ASP A 130 -35.32 4.30 -1.62
C ASP A 130 -35.34 4.74 -0.14
N ASP A 131 -34.22 4.64 0.59
CA ASP A 131 -34.19 4.65 2.06
C ASP A 131 -33.82 6.00 2.73
N GLY A 132 -33.76 7.11 1.99
CA GLY A 132 -33.65 8.47 2.55
C GLY A 132 -34.99 9.23 2.62
N GLU A 133 -35.48 9.57 3.81
CA GLU A 133 -36.65 10.45 4.01
C GLU A 133 -36.20 11.93 3.97
N ILE A 134 -36.78 12.76 3.08
CA ILE A 134 -36.51 14.20 3.00
C ILE A 134 -37.32 14.92 4.08
N GLY A 135 -36.71 15.19 5.23
CA GLY A 135 -37.19 16.17 6.19
C GLY A 135 -36.71 17.57 5.81
N CYS A 136 -37.55 18.58 6.02
CA CYS A 136 -37.20 19.99 5.76
C CYS A 136 -35.95 20.41 6.56
N GLY A 137 -34.78 20.44 5.93
CA GLY A 137 -33.57 21.09 6.46
C GLY A 137 -32.27 20.27 6.57
N GLY A 138 -32.13 19.08 5.97
CA GLY A 138 -30.80 18.46 5.87
C GLY A 138 -30.75 17.04 5.26
N SER A 139 -29.73 16.78 4.45
CA SER A 139 -29.45 15.50 3.75
C SER A 139 -28.81 14.45 4.68
N TYR A 140 -29.49 14.05 5.76
CA TYR A 140 -28.95 13.03 6.66
C TYR A 140 -29.31 11.63 6.16
N GLY A 141 -28.34 10.94 5.54
CA GLY A 141 -28.39 9.50 5.25
C GLY A 141 -28.77 9.09 3.82
N THR A 142 -28.88 10.01 2.86
CA THR A 142 -29.06 9.65 1.44
C THR A 142 -27.78 9.11 0.84
N VAL A 143 -27.88 8.02 0.08
CA VAL A 143 -26.77 7.40 -0.64
C VAL A 143 -26.77 7.86 -2.10
N ASP A 144 -25.64 8.41 -2.51
CA ASP A 144 -25.41 8.75 -3.91
C ASP A 144 -25.38 7.48 -4.76
N LEU A 145 -26.25 7.41 -5.77
CA LEU A 145 -26.23 6.30 -6.71
C LEU A 145 -25.00 6.36 -7.61
N LEU A 146 -24.61 7.57 -8.01
CA LEU A 146 -23.45 7.84 -8.87
C LEU A 146 -22.51 8.80 -8.13
N ASP A 147 -21.26 8.42 -7.92
CA ASP A 147 -20.14 9.28 -7.46
C ASP A 147 -19.04 9.25 -8.54
N ILE A 148 -19.09 10.21 -9.47
CA ILE A 148 -18.24 10.22 -10.66
C ILE A 148 -17.25 11.38 -10.58
N ARG A 149 -15.97 11.06 -10.36
CA ARG A 149 -14.86 12.01 -10.29
C ARG A 149 -13.91 11.91 -11.48
N GLY A 150 -13.93 10.78 -12.19
CA GLY A 150 -13.24 10.53 -13.46
C GLY A 150 -14.16 10.62 -14.68
N THR A 151 -13.87 9.87 -15.74
CA THR A 151 -14.67 9.81 -16.98
C THR A 151 -15.43 8.49 -17.07
N MET A 152 -16.76 8.53 -17.21
CA MET A 152 -17.62 7.35 -17.39
C MET A 152 -18.25 7.34 -18.78
N ASN A 153 -17.86 6.40 -19.64
CA ASN A 153 -18.46 6.16 -20.96
C ASN A 153 -19.60 5.14 -20.84
N VAL A 154 -20.84 5.55 -21.05
CA VAL A 154 -22.05 4.77 -20.82
C VAL A 154 -22.63 4.25 -22.13
N TYR A 155 -23.01 2.97 -22.13
CA TYR A 155 -23.69 2.27 -23.22
C TYR A 155 -24.94 1.57 -22.63
N THR A 156 -26.01 1.43 -23.40
CA THR A 156 -27.24 0.79 -22.94
C THR A 156 -27.66 -0.30 -23.91
N LYS A 157 -27.49 -1.55 -23.48
CA LYS A 157 -27.75 -2.75 -24.28
C LYS A 157 -29.22 -3.16 -24.26
N ALA A 158 -29.85 -3.06 -23.09
CA ALA A 158 -31.28 -3.27 -22.91
C ALA A 158 -31.84 -2.18 -21.99
N ASP A 159 -33.13 -1.89 -22.12
CA ASP A 159 -33.81 -0.86 -21.35
C ASP A 159 -33.47 -0.96 -19.86
N SER A 160 -32.95 0.13 -19.31
CA SER A 160 -32.40 0.16 -17.96
C SER A 160 -32.93 1.38 -17.22
N THR A 161 -33.21 1.24 -15.92
CA THR A 161 -33.73 2.30 -15.06
C THR A 161 -32.83 2.50 -13.85
N LEU A 162 -32.45 3.75 -13.61
CA LEU A 162 -31.74 4.19 -12.42
C LEU A 162 -32.62 5.19 -11.67
N ALA A 163 -33.17 4.76 -10.54
CA ALA A 163 -34.03 5.55 -9.67
C ALA A 163 -33.29 5.96 -8.38
N PHE A 164 -33.04 7.26 -8.20
CA PHE A 164 -32.23 7.78 -7.08
C PHE A 164 -32.67 9.17 -6.60
N ARG A 165 -32.24 9.56 -5.39
CA ARG A 165 -32.46 10.90 -4.84
C ARG A 165 -31.24 11.81 -4.94
N THR A 166 -30.04 11.25 -4.82
CA THR A 166 -28.79 12.02 -4.80
C THR A 166 -27.70 11.40 -5.67
N CYS A 167 -26.81 12.24 -6.16
CA CYS A 167 -25.63 11.88 -6.93
C CYS A 167 -24.56 12.97 -6.78
N SER A 168 -23.30 12.61 -7.01
CA SER A 168 -22.13 13.49 -6.90
C SER A 168 -21.30 13.41 -8.18
N PHE A 169 -21.00 14.56 -8.78
CA PHE A 169 -20.23 14.64 -10.02
C PHE A 169 -19.16 15.72 -9.92
N THR A 170 -17.90 15.31 -10.14
CA THR A 170 -16.75 16.22 -10.35
C THR A 170 -15.99 15.89 -11.65
N GLY A 171 -16.34 14.78 -12.31
CA GLY A 171 -15.78 14.34 -13.59
C GLY A 171 -16.76 14.42 -14.77
N ALA A 172 -16.57 13.58 -15.79
CA ALA A 172 -17.33 13.60 -17.06
C ALA A 172 -18.16 12.33 -17.26
N MET A 173 -19.36 12.48 -17.85
CA MET A 173 -20.23 11.35 -18.22
C MET A 173 -20.59 11.43 -19.71
N ASN A 174 -20.28 10.36 -20.44
CA ASN A 174 -20.36 10.30 -21.90
C ASN A 174 -21.34 9.20 -22.33
N PHE A 175 -22.51 9.55 -22.86
CA PHE A 175 -23.47 8.58 -23.39
C PHE A 175 -23.12 8.21 -24.84
N ASN A 176 -23.07 6.92 -25.12
CA ASN A 176 -22.67 6.36 -26.39
C ASN A 176 -23.72 5.38 -26.93
N SER A 177 -23.74 5.19 -28.25
CA SER A 177 -24.59 4.18 -28.89
C SER A 177 -24.04 2.78 -28.62
N TYR A 178 -24.93 1.83 -28.32
CA TYR A 178 -24.65 0.38 -28.31
C TYR A 178 -24.97 -0.26 -29.69
N GLY A 179 -25.15 0.56 -30.74
CA GLY A 179 -25.56 0.13 -32.08
C GLY A 179 -27.09 0.24 -32.29
N GLU A 180 -27.61 -0.39 -33.35
CA GLU A 180 -29.04 -0.37 -33.72
C GLU A 180 -29.97 -0.94 -32.63
N GLN A 181 -29.42 -1.67 -31.65
CA GLN A 181 -30.14 -2.27 -30.53
C GLN A 181 -30.03 -1.46 -29.24
N SER A 182 -29.60 -0.20 -29.29
CA SER A 182 -29.45 0.65 -28.09
C SER A 182 -30.75 0.71 -27.30
N GLY A 183 -30.74 0.11 -26.11
CA GLY A 183 -31.83 0.24 -25.14
C GLY A 183 -31.95 1.66 -24.61
N LYS A 184 -33.06 1.94 -23.95
CA LYS A 184 -33.35 3.23 -23.31
C LYS A 184 -32.87 3.25 -21.86
N LEU A 185 -31.95 4.14 -21.53
CA LEU A 185 -31.56 4.42 -20.15
C LEU A 185 -32.47 5.49 -19.56
N THR A 186 -33.24 5.14 -18.53
CA THR A 186 -34.13 6.05 -17.83
C THR A 186 -33.51 6.44 -16.50
N LEU A 187 -33.14 7.71 -16.37
CA LEU A 187 -32.72 8.34 -15.12
C LEU A 187 -33.95 9.00 -14.51
N THR A 188 -34.38 8.51 -13.35
CA THR A 188 -35.63 8.93 -12.70
C THR A 188 -35.40 9.15 -11.21
N ASN A 189 -36.33 9.86 -10.58
CA ASN A 189 -36.43 9.83 -9.13
C ASN A 189 -37.24 8.61 -8.65
N VAL A 190 -36.94 8.16 -7.44
CA VAL A 190 -37.58 7.06 -6.69
C VAL A 190 -39.09 7.25 -6.52
N ASP A 191 -39.53 8.50 -6.37
CA ASP A 191 -40.94 8.89 -6.11
C ASP A 191 -41.47 9.95 -7.09
N GLY A 192 -40.74 10.26 -8.17
CA GLY A 192 -41.08 11.37 -9.08
C GLY A 192 -40.79 12.77 -8.52
N GLU A 193 -40.02 12.86 -7.44
CA GLU A 193 -39.58 14.10 -6.77
C GLU A 193 -38.24 14.64 -7.32
N ALA A 194 -37.65 15.67 -6.70
CA ALA A 194 -36.39 16.30 -7.11
C ALA A 194 -35.17 15.37 -6.93
N ILE A 195 -34.27 15.34 -7.91
CA ILE A 195 -32.91 14.77 -7.75
C ILE A 195 -31.98 15.89 -7.26
N SER A 196 -31.24 15.63 -6.18
CA SER A 196 -30.19 16.54 -5.68
C SER A 196 -28.84 16.15 -6.26
N PHE A 197 -28.10 17.13 -6.78
CA PHE A 197 -26.72 16.96 -7.21
C PHE A 197 -25.84 17.77 -6.26
N ASN A 198 -24.81 17.14 -5.69
CA ASN A 198 -23.83 17.84 -4.84
C ASN A 198 -22.74 18.42 -5.77
N GLU A 199 -22.67 19.75 -5.92
CA GLU A 199 -21.85 20.40 -6.96
C GLU A 199 -20.82 21.43 -6.45
N ASP A 200 -19.78 21.60 -7.28
CA ASP A 200 -18.80 22.69 -7.33
C ASP A 200 -19.17 23.66 -8.48
N ILE A 201 -18.79 24.94 -8.38
CA ILE A 201 -19.36 26.10 -9.12
C ILE A 201 -19.16 26.11 -10.65
N ASN A 202 -18.48 25.10 -11.21
CA ASN A 202 -18.16 24.99 -12.64
C ASN A 202 -18.86 23.82 -13.37
N GLY A 203 -19.70 23.04 -12.68
CA GLY A 203 -20.63 22.05 -13.23
C GLY A 203 -20.02 20.82 -13.95
N PRO A 204 -20.65 19.63 -13.90
CA PRO A 204 -20.22 18.47 -14.67
C PRO A 204 -20.54 18.57 -16.17
N LEU A 205 -19.72 17.93 -17.00
CA LEU A 205 -19.89 17.86 -18.47
C LEU A 205 -20.64 16.58 -18.85
N PHE A 206 -21.86 16.71 -19.37
CA PHE A 206 -22.62 15.62 -19.96
C PHE A 206 -22.46 15.65 -21.48
N ASN A 207 -21.84 14.62 -22.04
CA ASN A 207 -21.73 14.46 -23.49
C ASN A 207 -22.61 13.31 -23.95
N MET A 208 -23.32 13.51 -25.05
CA MET A 208 -24.15 12.49 -25.68
C MET A 208 -23.72 12.35 -27.14
N PHE A 209 -23.04 11.24 -27.41
CA PHE A 209 -22.53 10.86 -28.73
C PHE A 209 -23.47 9.88 -29.44
N GLY A 210 -24.38 9.22 -28.71
CA GLY A 210 -25.35 8.25 -29.24
C GLY A 210 -26.23 7.63 -28.16
N GLY A 211 -27.06 6.64 -28.53
CA GLY A 211 -27.92 5.90 -27.62
C GLY A 211 -29.27 6.58 -27.32
N ASN A 212 -30.06 6.01 -26.40
CA ASN A 212 -31.37 6.53 -26.02
C ASN A 212 -31.38 6.81 -24.50
N VAL A 213 -31.53 8.07 -24.10
CA VAL A 213 -31.51 8.47 -22.68
C VAL A 213 -32.76 9.27 -22.36
N ALA A 214 -33.42 8.95 -21.25
CA ALA A 214 -34.55 9.69 -20.73
C ALA A 214 -34.26 10.22 -19.33
N PHE A 215 -34.53 11.51 -19.14
CA PHE A 215 -34.65 12.12 -17.82
C PHE A 215 -36.14 12.26 -17.47
N ASP A 216 -36.60 11.38 -16.59
CA ASP A 216 -37.98 11.33 -16.09
C ASP A 216 -38.03 11.87 -14.65
N VAL A 217 -37.82 13.18 -14.51
CA VAL A 217 -37.86 13.88 -13.23
C VAL A 217 -39.12 14.76 -13.18
N GLY A 218 -39.83 14.78 -12.04
CA GLY A 218 -41.15 15.40 -11.94
C GLY A 218 -41.20 16.91 -12.17
N SER A 219 -42.42 17.42 -12.38
CA SER A 219 -42.76 18.74 -12.95
C SER A 219 -42.36 20.00 -12.17
N HIS A 220 -41.66 19.90 -11.05
CA HIS A 220 -41.39 21.04 -10.15
C HIS A 220 -39.91 21.30 -9.85
N ASN A 221 -38.98 20.53 -10.44
CA ASN A 221 -37.65 20.43 -9.85
C ASN A 221 -36.53 20.63 -10.88
N ASN A 222 -35.63 21.54 -10.52
CA ASN A 222 -34.48 21.98 -11.31
C ASN A 222 -33.57 20.80 -11.69
N LEU A 223 -33.18 20.69 -12.97
CA LEU A 223 -31.84 20.19 -13.25
C LEU A 223 -30.86 21.21 -12.63
N PRO A 224 -29.81 20.79 -11.92
CA PRO A 224 -28.94 21.71 -11.21
C PRO A 224 -28.32 22.75 -12.12
N PHE A 225 -28.14 23.92 -11.52
CA PHE A 225 -27.56 25.10 -12.12
C PHE A 225 -26.16 24.80 -12.70
N TYR A 226 -25.93 25.27 -13.94
CA TYR A 226 -24.63 25.32 -14.64
C TYR A 226 -24.09 24.06 -15.33
N THR A 227 -24.92 23.07 -15.64
CA THR A 227 -24.50 21.90 -16.45
C THR A 227 -24.43 22.24 -17.96
N LYS A 228 -23.31 21.89 -18.62
CA LYS A 228 -23.15 21.95 -20.08
C LYS A 228 -23.54 20.59 -20.67
N TYR A 229 -24.55 20.57 -21.54
CA TYR A 229 -24.97 19.36 -22.26
C TYR A 229 -24.50 19.45 -23.70
N ASN A 230 -23.56 18.61 -24.10
CA ASN A 230 -23.13 18.52 -25.49
C ASN A 230 -23.78 17.29 -26.13
N MET A 231 -24.57 17.49 -27.17
CA MET A 231 -25.25 16.42 -27.88
C MET A 231 -24.83 16.42 -29.34
N SER A 232 -24.25 15.32 -29.78
CA SER A 232 -23.79 15.09 -31.16
C SER A 232 -24.47 13.87 -31.79
N GLY A 233 -25.20 13.05 -31.04
CA GLY A 233 -25.97 11.92 -31.58
C GLY A 233 -26.91 11.28 -30.56
N GLY A 234 -27.76 10.35 -31.01
CA GLY A 234 -28.72 9.61 -30.18
C GLY A 234 -30.04 10.36 -29.90
N THR A 235 -30.90 9.79 -29.06
CA THR A 235 -32.18 10.39 -28.66
C THR A 235 -32.22 10.75 -27.18
N LEU A 236 -32.50 12.01 -26.86
CA LEU A 236 -32.68 12.51 -25.50
C LEU A 236 -34.16 12.82 -25.25
N TYR A 237 -34.78 12.15 -24.29
CA TYR A 237 -36.17 12.37 -23.88
C TYR A 237 -36.20 13.17 -22.57
N LEU A 238 -36.86 14.33 -22.57
CA LEU A 238 -37.02 15.20 -21.41
C LEU A 238 -38.50 15.40 -21.07
N LYS A 239 -38.86 15.17 -19.80
CA LYS A 239 -40.25 15.24 -19.30
C LYS A 239 -40.60 16.45 -18.42
N ALA A 240 -39.65 17.28 -17.99
CA ALA A 240 -39.90 18.58 -17.33
C ALA A 240 -38.59 19.40 -17.22
N PHE A 241 -38.67 20.73 -17.20
CA PHE A 241 -37.49 21.62 -17.17
C PHE A 241 -37.74 22.97 -16.46
N TYR A 242 -36.72 23.49 -15.76
CA TYR A 242 -36.72 24.82 -15.11
C TYR A 242 -35.28 25.41 -15.10
N LEU A 243 -35.09 26.67 -15.55
CA LEU A 243 -33.88 27.54 -15.48
C LEU A 243 -32.78 27.34 -16.56
N PRO A 244 -31.90 28.34 -16.83
CA PRO A 244 -31.09 28.35 -18.06
C PRO A 244 -29.94 27.33 -18.00
N THR A 245 -30.10 26.21 -18.70
CA THR A 245 -29.04 25.22 -18.97
C THR A 245 -28.43 25.49 -20.35
N ASN A 246 -27.12 25.29 -20.50
CA ASN A 246 -26.43 25.45 -21.78
C ASN A 246 -26.45 24.14 -22.57
N PHE A 247 -27.40 23.99 -23.49
CA PHE A 247 -27.41 22.90 -24.47
C PHE A 247 -26.58 23.29 -25.70
N VAL A 248 -25.56 22.49 -26.02
CA VAL A 248 -24.81 22.56 -27.27
C VAL A 248 -25.22 21.38 -28.14
N LEU A 249 -26.01 21.63 -29.19
CA LEU A 249 -26.51 20.61 -30.11
C LEU A 249 -25.75 20.66 -31.43
N THR A 250 -25.21 19.50 -31.81
CA THR A 250 -24.50 19.25 -33.08
C THR A 250 -24.96 17.96 -33.76
N GLY A 251 -25.93 17.26 -33.19
CA GLY A 251 -26.55 16.06 -33.75
C GLY A 251 -27.50 15.39 -32.76
N GLY A 252 -28.23 14.37 -33.22
CA GLY A 252 -29.22 13.61 -32.45
C GLY A 252 -30.63 14.22 -32.45
N THR A 253 -31.52 13.59 -31.70
CA THR A 253 -32.93 13.98 -31.55
C THR A 253 -33.25 14.35 -30.11
N LEU A 254 -33.57 15.61 -29.86
CA LEU A 254 -34.07 16.10 -28.58
C LEU A 254 -35.61 16.09 -28.58
N ILE A 255 -36.21 15.29 -27.71
CA ILE A 255 -37.66 15.18 -27.52
C ILE A 255 -38.01 15.81 -26.18
N ASN A 256 -38.74 16.93 -26.20
CA ASN A 256 -39.20 17.62 -25.00
C ASN A 256 -40.73 17.58 -24.93
N ASP A 257 -41.27 16.92 -23.91
CA ASP A 257 -42.72 16.68 -23.75
C ASP A 257 -43.47 17.83 -23.03
N VAL A 258 -42.81 18.95 -22.67
CA VAL A 258 -43.46 20.02 -21.86
C VAL A 258 -43.25 21.45 -22.41
N MET A 259 -44.36 22.19 -22.54
CA MET A 259 -44.41 23.63 -22.88
C MET A 259 -44.22 24.54 -21.64
N PHE A 260 -43.02 24.68 -21.09
CA PHE A 260 -42.73 25.79 -20.15
C PHE A 260 -41.48 26.57 -20.59
N ASP A 261 -41.67 27.88 -20.72
CA ASP A 261 -40.94 28.81 -21.61
C ASP A 261 -39.80 29.59 -20.90
N TRP A 262 -39.14 28.98 -19.91
CA TRP A 262 -38.19 29.70 -19.01
C TRP A 262 -36.77 29.10 -18.96
N GLY A 263 -36.38 28.35 -20.00
CA GLY A 263 -35.00 27.89 -20.25
C GLY A 263 -34.34 28.73 -21.35
N GLY A 264 -33.02 28.94 -21.27
CA GLY A 264 -32.28 29.52 -22.39
C GLY A 264 -32.33 28.61 -23.64
N PRO A 265 -32.16 29.16 -24.84
CA PRO A 265 -32.24 28.40 -26.08
C PRO A 265 -31.13 27.34 -26.19
N ALA A 266 -31.39 26.24 -26.90
CA ALA A 266 -30.33 25.37 -27.38
C ALA A 266 -29.37 26.18 -28.25
N ARG A 267 -28.08 25.83 -28.27
CA ARG A 267 -27.04 26.54 -29.03
C ARG A 267 -26.24 25.56 -29.88
N ASN A 268 -25.62 26.03 -30.96
CA ASN A 268 -24.64 25.24 -31.70
C ASN A 268 -23.24 25.34 -31.04
N ALA A 269 -22.25 24.67 -31.62
CA ALA A 269 -20.85 24.70 -31.16
C ALA A 269 -20.25 26.12 -31.08
N ALA A 270 -20.72 27.02 -31.94
CA ALA A 270 -20.29 28.43 -32.00
C ALA A 270 -21.05 29.33 -31.01
N GLY A 271 -21.93 28.77 -30.17
CA GLY A 271 -22.72 29.50 -29.19
C GLY A 271 -23.94 30.23 -29.76
N GLN A 272 -24.27 30.05 -31.05
CA GLN A 272 -25.47 30.64 -31.66
C GLN A 272 -26.70 29.88 -31.19
N GLU A 273 -27.77 30.60 -30.84
CA GLU A 273 -29.07 30.03 -30.47
C GLU A 273 -29.68 29.23 -31.64
N LEU A 274 -30.26 28.07 -31.36
CA LEU A 274 -30.89 27.15 -32.31
C LEU A 274 -32.40 27.15 -32.13
N HIS A 275 -33.12 27.21 -33.25
CA HIS A 275 -34.58 27.08 -33.33
C HIS A 275 -34.95 25.76 -34.02
N ASN A 276 -36.06 25.13 -33.60
CA ASN A 276 -36.51 23.87 -34.17
C ASN A 276 -37.64 24.06 -35.21
N TYR A 277 -37.59 23.25 -36.27
CA TYR A 277 -38.57 23.23 -37.35
C TYR A 277 -38.87 21.79 -37.75
N THR A 278 -40.11 21.35 -37.52
CA THR A 278 -40.57 20.05 -38.02
C THR A 278 -41.04 20.19 -39.46
N VAL A 279 -40.42 19.42 -40.36
CA VAL A 279 -40.67 19.47 -41.80
C VAL A 279 -40.77 18.06 -42.38
N THR A 280 -41.44 17.94 -43.52
CA THR A 280 -41.54 16.68 -44.26
C THR A 280 -40.69 16.77 -45.52
N LEU A 281 -39.69 15.88 -45.65
CA LEU A 281 -38.86 15.79 -46.85
C LEU A 281 -39.65 15.11 -47.98
N PRO A 282 -39.64 15.66 -49.21
CA PRO A 282 -40.29 15.03 -50.35
C PRO A 282 -39.56 13.74 -50.79
N ASP A 283 -40.31 12.80 -51.37
CA ASP A 283 -39.82 11.55 -51.97
C ASP A 283 -39.09 10.56 -51.02
N ILE A 284 -39.31 10.67 -49.71
CA ILE A 284 -38.79 9.71 -48.73
C ILE A 284 -39.69 8.47 -48.65
N THR A 285 -39.08 7.27 -48.70
CA THR A 285 -39.79 5.98 -48.61
C THR A 285 -39.28 5.07 -47.48
N ALA A 286 -38.25 5.51 -46.76
CA ALA A 286 -37.67 4.87 -45.59
C ALA A 286 -36.94 5.92 -44.74
N PRO A 287 -36.77 5.71 -43.43
CA PRO A 287 -35.99 6.58 -42.57
C PRO A 287 -34.64 6.94 -43.18
N THR A 288 -34.40 8.23 -43.41
CA THR A 288 -33.22 8.72 -44.12
C THR A 288 -32.41 9.63 -43.20
N ALA A 289 -31.09 9.39 -43.13
CA ALA A 289 -30.19 10.16 -42.29
C ALA A 289 -29.98 11.57 -42.84
N ILE A 290 -30.09 12.57 -41.96
CA ILE A 290 -29.58 13.92 -42.21
C ILE A 290 -28.11 13.93 -41.82
N THR A 291 -27.23 13.97 -42.81
CA THR A 291 -25.77 13.83 -42.64
C THR A 291 -25.08 15.16 -42.35
N GLN A 292 -25.64 16.27 -42.82
CA GLN A 292 -25.09 17.60 -42.57
C GLN A 292 -26.15 18.71 -42.59
N MET A 293 -25.98 19.74 -41.77
CA MET A 293 -26.79 20.96 -41.78
C MET A 293 -25.98 22.15 -41.27
N GLY A 294 -26.08 23.30 -41.95
CA GLY A 294 -25.34 24.51 -41.58
C GLY A 294 -23.81 24.35 -41.61
N GLY A 295 -23.29 23.51 -42.52
CA GLY A 295 -21.84 23.26 -42.66
C GLY A 295 -21.20 22.44 -41.53
N SER A 296 -22.01 21.84 -40.65
CA SER A 296 -21.58 20.95 -39.56
C SER A 296 -22.17 19.56 -39.76
N ALA A 297 -21.40 18.50 -39.54
CA ALA A 297 -21.90 17.13 -39.61
C ALA A 297 -22.96 16.90 -38.52
N TRP A 298 -24.05 16.22 -38.88
CA TRP A 298 -25.10 15.82 -37.94
C TRP A 298 -25.13 14.31 -37.86
N SER A 299 -24.91 13.75 -36.68
CA SER A 299 -25.05 12.31 -36.45
C SER A 299 -26.34 11.99 -35.73
N GLY A 300 -26.96 10.85 -36.05
CA GLY A 300 -28.12 10.35 -35.31
C GLY A 300 -29.43 11.10 -35.56
N LEU A 301 -29.51 11.97 -36.56
CA LEU A 301 -30.75 12.64 -36.98
C LEU A 301 -31.31 11.93 -38.21
N TYR A 302 -32.54 11.43 -38.13
CA TYR A 302 -33.21 10.70 -39.19
C TYR A 302 -34.62 11.25 -39.43
N THR A 303 -35.10 11.15 -40.67
CA THR A 303 -36.53 11.23 -40.92
C THR A 303 -37.23 10.00 -40.37
N ASP A 304 -38.51 10.14 -40.03
CA ASP A 304 -39.38 8.98 -39.84
C ASP A 304 -39.71 8.28 -41.18
N GLU A 305 -40.56 7.24 -41.12
CA GLU A 305 -41.00 6.49 -42.30
C GLU A 305 -41.83 7.33 -43.31
N THR A 306 -42.35 8.48 -42.87
CA THR A 306 -43.15 9.42 -43.69
C THR A 306 -42.34 10.58 -44.25
N GLY A 307 -41.06 10.68 -43.87
CA GLY A 307 -40.17 11.78 -44.26
C GLY A 307 -40.17 12.95 -43.29
N GLU A 308 -40.86 12.87 -42.15
CA GLU A 308 -40.90 13.94 -41.14
C GLU A 308 -39.61 13.96 -40.31
N VAL A 309 -39.04 15.15 -40.08
CA VAL A 309 -37.87 15.36 -39.23
C VAL A 309 -37.92 16.74 -38.57
N THR A 310 -37.40 16.85 -37.34
CA THR A 310 -37.20 18.13 -36.66
C THR A 310 -35.76 18.61 -36.87
N LEU A 311 -35.61 19.67 -37.66
CA LEU A 311 -34.33 20.33 -37.93
C LEU A 311 -34.07 21.44 -36.89
N TRP A 312 -32.80 21.69 -36.57
CA TRP A 312 -32.37 22.69 -35.59
C TRP A 312 -31.42 23.71 -36.24
N THR A 313 -31.87 24.96 -36.47
CA THR A 313 -31.12 25.97 -37.24
C THR A 313 -30.79 27.22 -36.41
N PRO A 314 -29.64 27.88 -36.64
CA PRO A 314 -29.15 28.98 -35.79
C PRO A 314 -29.85 30.34 -35.93
N GLU A 315 -30.73 30.53 -36.92
CA GLU A 315 -31.54 31.75 -37.01
C GLU A 315 -33.03 31.40 -37.05
N THR A 316 -33.83 32.30 -36.50
CA THR A 316 -35.26 32.31 -36.73
C THR A 316 -35.48 32.82 -38.15
N PHE A 317 -36.30 32.15 -38.97
CA PHE A 317 -36.68 32.70 -40.27
C PHE A 317 -37.39 34.05 -40.06
N THR A 318 -36.67 35.16 -40.18
CA THR A 318 -37.20 36.52 -39.97
C THR A 318 -37.59 37.20 -41.27
N THR A 319 -37.05 36.71 -42.39
CA THR A 319 -37.31 37.23 -43.74
C THR A 319 -37.51 36.09 -44.75
N ASN A 320 -38.20 36.36 -45.87
CA ASN A 320 -38.41 35.37 -46.93
C ASN A 320 -37.14 35.07 -47.76
N ASP A 321 -36.03 35.79 -47.54
CA ASP A 321 -34.79 35.65 -48.29
C ASP A 321 -33.79 34.69 -47.61
N GLU A 322 -34.07 34.24 -46.39
CA GLU A 322 -33.23 33.32 -45.63
C GLU A 322 -33.39 31.88 -46.13
N VAL A 323 -32.27 31.21 -46.37
CA VAL A 323 -32.21 29.85 -46.93
C VAL A 323 -31.17 29.02 -46.18
N TYR A 324 -31.57 27.82 -45.76
CA TYR A 324 -30.71 26.86 -45.09
C TYR A 324 -30.57 25.58 -45.92
N TYR A 325 -29.34 25.12 -46.10
CA TYR A 325 -29.05 23.87 -46.79
C TYR A 325 -28.73 22.77 -45.80
N PHE A 326 -29.32 21.60 -46.03
CA PHE A 326 -29.04 20.37 -45.30
C PHE A 326 -28.97 19.20 -46.27
N TYR A 327 -28.30 18.14 -45.84
CA TYR A 327 -27.82 17.09 -46.72
C TYR A 327 -28.21 15.72 -46.17
N THR A 328 -28.50 14.83 -47.11
CA THR A 328 -28.49 13.38 -46.90
C THR A 328 -27.25 12.81 -47.59
N ALA A 329 -27.04 11.50 -47.55
CA ALA A 329 -25.92 10.87 -48.25
C ALA A 329 -25.89 11.19 -49.76
N ASP A 330 -27.07 11.27 -50.40
CA ASP A 330 -27.19 11.31 -51.87
C ASP A 330 -27.84 12.60 -52.40
N THR A 331 -28.33 13.50 -51.55
CA THR A 331 -29.19 14.62 -51.97
C THR A 331 -29.08 15.83 -51.03
N CYS A 332 -29.16 17.03 -51.61
CA CYS A 332 -29.24 18.31 -50.91
C CYS A 332 -30.70 18.81 -50.85
N TYR A 333 -31.06 19.39 -49.71
CA TYR A 333 -32.36 20.00 -49.47
C TYR A 333 -32.17 21.45 -49.06
N LYS A 334 -33.13 22.27 -49.46
CA LYS A 334 -33.19 23.69 -49.22
C LYS A 334 -34.41 24.00 -48.37
N LEU A 335 -34.18 24.54 -47.18
CA LEU A 335 -35.18 25.00 -46.23
C LEU A 335 -35.33 26.53 -46.36
N PHE A 336 -36.53 27.03 -46.61
CA PHE A 336 -36.78 28.47 -46.75
C PHE A 336 -38.22 28.83 -46.35
N MET A 337 -38.47 30.12 -46.12
CA MET A 337 -39.81 30.63 -45.81
C MET A 337 -40.55 31.04 -47.09
N GLU A 338 -41.75 30.49 -47.30
CA GLU A 338 -42.65 30.87 -48.38
C GLU A 338 -44.06 31.11 -47.81
N ASN A 339 -44.66 32.27 -48.07
CA ASN A 339 -46.00 32.63 -47.59
C ASN A 339 -46.22 32.46 -46.07
N SER A 340 -45.18 32.73 -45.26
CA SER A 340 -45.18 32.52 -43.80
C SER A 340 -45.25 31.07 -43.33
N GLU A 341 -45.02 30.10 -44.22
CA GLU A 341 -44.80 28.69 -43.91
C GLU A 341 -43.36 28.28 -44.22
N ILE A 342 -42.83 27.33 -43.45
CA ILE A 342 -41.50 26.76 -43.70
C ILE A 342 -41.65 25.66 -44.74
N VAL A 343 -40.92 25.78 -45.84
CA VAL A 343 -40.97 24.86 -46.99
C VAL A 343 -39.61 24.20 -47.20
N VAL A 344 -39.63 22.92 -47.58
CA VAL A 344 -38.44 22.15 -47.99
C VAL A 344 -38.52 21.86 -49.49
N GLU A 345 -37.50 22.27 -50.23
CA GLU A 345 -37.30 21.94 -51.64
C GLU A 345 -36.12 20.99 -51.78
N LYS A 346 -36.29 19.92 -52.57
CA LYS A 346 -35.21 19.02 -52.96
C LYS A 346 -34.44 19.61 -54.13
N LEU A 347 -33.12 19.70 -54.02
CA LEU A 347 -32.24 20.13 -55.11
C LEU A 347 -31.76 18.91 -55.89
N ASP A 348 -32.07 18.85 -57.19
CA ASP A 348 -31.56 17.83 -58.11
C ASP A 348 -30.09 18.10 -58.51
N ALA A 349 -29.22 18.27 -57.52
CA ALA A 349 -27.78 18.46 -57.67
C ALA A 349 -27.02 17.32 -56.99
N ALA A 350 -25.89 16.92 -57.58
CA ALA A 350 -25.00 15.96 -56.93
C ALA A 350 -24.43 16.57 -55.63
N VAL A 351 -24.21 15.74 -54.61
CA VAL A 351 -23.55 16.14 -53.37
C VAL A 351 -22.09 15.72 -53.44
N HIS A 352 -21.19 16.67 -53.18
CA HIS A 352 -19.75 16.45 -53.06
C HIS A 352 -19.31 16.66 -51.62
N THR A 353 -18.16 16.09 -51.26
CA THR A 353 -17.56 16.19 -49.94
C THR A 353 -16.19 16.86 -50.01
N VAL A 354 -16.02 17.95 -49.25
CA VAL A 354 -14.74 18.60 -48.99
C VAL A 354 -14.22 18.13 -47.63
N THR A 355 -13.08 17.44 -47.64
CA THR A 355 -12.40 16.92 -46.45
C THR A 355 -11.22 17.82 -46.12
N PHE A 356 -11.27 18.53 -45.00
CA PHE A 356 -10.15 19.30 -44.45
C PHE A 356 -9.34 18.44 -43.47
N ASN A 357 -8.09 18.17 -43.79
CA ASN A 357 -7.13 17.57 -42.86
C ASN A 357 -6.49 18.69 -42.03
N MET A 358 -6.86 18.76 -40.76
CA MET A 358 -6.45 19.82 -39.84
C MET A 358 -5.04 19.57 -39.28
N PRO A 359 -4.32 20.62 -38.83
CA PRO A 359 -2.94 20.49 -38.32
C PRO A 359 -2.79 19.61 -37.08
N ASP A 360 -3.83 19.51 -36.25
CA ASP A 360 -3.89 18.67 -35.06
C ASP A 360 -4.12 17.18 -35.36
N GLY A 361 -4.23 16.82 -36.65
CA GLY A 361 -4.50 15.47 -37.13
C GLY A 361 -5.98 15.12 -37.24
N SER A 362 -6.88 16.03 -36.85
CA SER A 362 -8.32 15.85 -37.02
C SER A 362 -8.77 16.09 -38.46
N THR A 363 -9.97 15.62 -38.82
CA THR A 363 -10.54 15.83 -40.15
C THR A 363 -11.92 16.46 -40.07
N ARG A 364 -12.14 17.58 -40.77
CA ARG A 364 -13.45 18.21 -40.90
C ARG A 364 -14.04 17.94 -42.28
N LEU A 365 -15.26 17.40 -42.32
CA LEU A 365 -15.97 17.06 -43.55
C LEU A 365 -17.09 18.07 -43.81
N ILE A 366 -17.18 18.59 -45.02
CA ILE A 366 -18.24 19.49 -45.48
C ILE A 366 -18.87 18.95 -46.76
N GLN A 367 -20.14 18.59 -46.69
CA GLN A 367 -20.98 18.28 -47.83
C GLN A 367 -21.48 19.57 -48.48
N ILE A 368 -21.47 19.59 -49.80
CA ILE A 368 -21.87 20.74 -50.60
C ILE A 368 -22.49 20.26 -51.91
N TYR A 369 -23.53 20.94 -52.38
CA TYR A 369 -24.12 20.63 -53.69
C TYR A 369 -23.18 21.07 -54.82
N ASP A 370 -23.29 20.42 -55.98
CA ASP A 370 -22.51 20.74 -57.19
C ASP A 370 -22.63 22.23 -57.57
N GLY A 371 -21.48 22.90 -57.66
CA GLY A 371 -21.34 24.35 -57.89
C GLY A 371 -21.45 25.23 -56.64
N GLY A 372 -21.66 24.67 -55.45
CA GLY A 372 -21.74 25.40 -54.19
C GLY A 372 -20.38 25.89 -53.67
N ASN A 373 -20.41 26.78 -52.67
CA ASN A 373 -19.21 27.34 -52.03
C ASN A 373 -19.11 26.84 -50.59
N VAL A 374 -17.89 26.57 -50.13
CA VAL A 374 -17.55 26.13 -48.79
C VAL A 374 -16.77 27.22 -48.08
N GLU A 375 -17.19 27.56 -46.85
CA GLU A 375 -16.43 28.44 -45.99
C GLU A 375 -15.18 27.73 -45.46
N LEU A 376 -14.02 28.38 -45.60
CA LEU A 376 -12.75 27.83 -45.14
C LEU A 376 -12.68 27.82 -43.60
N PRO A 377 -12.05 26.79 -42.99
CA PRO A 377 -11.85 26.74 -41.54
C PRO A 377 -11.26 28.05 -40.98
N ALA A 378 -11.77 28.52 -39.85
CA ALA A 378 -11.32 29.77 -39.25
C ALA A 378 -9.81 29.76 -38.94
N VAL A 379 -9.17 30.91 -39.12
CA VAL A 379 -7.75 31.11 -38.79
C VAL A 379 -7.65 31.44 -37.29
N PRO A 380 -6.92 30.66 -36.48
CA PRO A 380 -6.69 31.00 -35.08
C PRO A 380 -6.04 32.37 -34.94
N GLU A 381 -6.40 33.11 -33.90
CA GLU A 381 -5.88 34.48 -33.69
C GLU A 381 -4.35 34.50 -33.70
N GLY A 382 -3.77 35.43 -34.46
CA GLY A 382 -2.32 35.57 -34.64
C GLY A 382 -1.67 34.55 -35.59
N CYS A 383 -2.34 33.47 -35.97
CA CYS A 383 -1.80 32.47 -36.90
C CYS A 383 -2.09 32.82 -38.37
N THR A 384 -1.43 32.12 -39.28
CA THR A 384 -1.79 32.11 -40.72
C THR A 384 -2.05 30.67 -41.16
N VAL A 385 -2.95 30.48 -42.13
CA VAL A 385 -3.32 29.15 -42.62
C VAL A 385 -3.26 29.11 -44.13
N ALA A 386 -2.74 28.02 -44.68
CA ALA A 386 -2.75 27.72 -46.10
C ALA A 386 -3.62 26.48 -46.37
N TYR A 387 -4.49 26.56 -47.39
CA TYR A 387 -5.38 25.48 -47.80
C TYR A 387 -4.94 24.99 -49.18
N SER A 388 -4.58 23.71 -49.26
CA SER A 388 -4.07 23.14 -50.51
C SER A 388 -4.65 21.76 -50.78
N THR A 389 -4.83 21.45 -52.05
CA THR A 389 -5.24 20.13 -52.56
C THR A 389 -4.13 19.56 -53.43
N GLU A 390 -4.31 18.36 -53.96
CA GLU A 390 -3.40 17.80 -54.99
C GLU A 390 -3.29 18.69 -56.24
N ASP A 391 -4.32 19.51 -56.50
CA ASP A 391 -4.41 20.39 -57.67
C ASP A 391 -3.87 21.82 -57.42
N GLY A 392 -3.48 22.16 -56.19
CA GLY A 392 -2.95 23.48 -55.82
C GLY A 392 -3.72 24.17 -54.68
N GLU A 393 -3.66 25.50 -54.63
CA GLU A 393 -4.34 26.33 -53.62
C GLU A 393 -5.87 26.17 -53.71
N PHE A 394 -6.53 26.10 -52.55
CA PHE A 394 -7.98 25.90 -52.43
C PHE A 394 -8.65 27.12 -51.79
N ASP A 395 -9.60 27.73 -52.49
CA ASP A 395 -10.30 28.96 -52.07
C ASP A 395 -11.77 28.74 -51.62
N GLY A 396 -12.22 27.49 -51.63
CA GLY A 396 -13.57 27.09 -51.23
C GLY A 396 -14.67 27.45 -52.23
N GLN A 397 -14.35 27.93 -53.44
CA GLN A 397 -15.36 28.36 -54.41
C GLN A 397 -15.69 27.26 -55.44
N ASN A 398 -16.96 27.18 -55.85
CA ASN A 398 -17.45 26.39 -56.98
C ASN A 398 -17.03 24.90 -56.93
N ILE A 399 -17.50 24.19 -55.93
CA ILE A 399 -17.16 22.78 -55.69
C ILE A 399 -17.89 21.87 -56.68
N THR A 400 -17.13 21.12 -57.48
CA THR A 400 -17.67 20.27 -58.58
C THR A 400 -17.26 18.80 -58.49
N LYS A 401 -16.51 18.44 -57.46
CA LYS A 401 -16.04 17.09 -57.12
C LYS A 401 -15.69 17.06 -55.64
N ASP A 402 -15.44 15.86 -55.11
CA ASP A 402 -14.83 15.69 -53.80
C ASP A 402 -13.42 16.30 -53.77
N TYR A 403 -13.10 16.99 -52.67
CA TYR A 403 -11.77 17.55 -52.43
C TYR A 403 -11.20 17.02 -51.11
N THR A 404 -9.91 16.71 -51.11
CA THR A 404 -9.13 16.54 -49.86
C THR A 404 -8.18 17.73 -49.75
N VAL A 405 -8.44 18.58 -48.76
CA VAL A 405 -7.74 19.83 -48.49
C VAL A 405 -6.82 19.62 -47.30
N ASN A 406 -5.52 19.77 -47.50
CA ASN A 406 -4.54 19.81 -46.41
C ASN A 406 -4.46 21.24 -45.86
N VAL A 407 -4.72 21.37 -44.57
CA VAL A 407 -4.68 22.64 -43.85
C VAL A 407 -3.35 22.74 -43.12
N GLN A 408 -2.53 23.73 -43.50
CA GLN A 408 -1.26 24.01 -42.84
C GLN A 408 -1.39 25.29 -42.03
N GLN A 409 -1.25 25.19 -40.71
CA GLN A 409 -1.25 26.34 -39.81
C GLN A 409 0.18 26.74 -39.45
N PHE A 410 0.48 28.03 -39.55
CA PHE A 410 1.74 28.62 -39.13
C PHE A 410 1.50 29.58 -37.97
N CYS A 411 2.14 29.28 -36.84
CA CYS A 411 2.05 30.05 -35.61
C CYS A 411 3.24 31.02 -35.49
N PRO A 412 3.02 32.29 -35.16
CA PRO A 412 4.11 33.21 -34.86
C PRO A 412 4.78 32.82 -33.54
N ILE A 413 6.10 32.95 -33.49
CA ILE A 413 6.88 32.75 -32.27
C ILE A 413 7.68 34.01 -32.00
N VAL A 414 7.71 34.43 -30.74
CA VAL A 414 8.57 35.52 -30.27
C VAL A 414 9.60 34.92 -29.32
N ILE A 415 10.89 35.04 -29.63
CA ILE A 415 11.98 34.56 -28.77
C ILE A 415 12.74 35.77 -28.24
N ASP A 416 12.77 35.95 -26.93
CA ASP A 416 13.43 37.07 -26.25
C ASP A 416 13.04 38.45 -26.82
N GLY A 417 11.77 38.59 -27.20
CA GLY A 417 11.21 39.81 -27.81
C GLY A 417 11.46 39.95 -29.31
N VAL A 418 12.13 39.00 -29.96
CA VAL A 418 12.37 38.98 -31.41
C VAL A 418 11.33 38.08 -32.10
N VAL A 419 10.50 38.69 -32.94
CA VAL A 419 9.52 37.98 -33.79
C VAL A 419 10.27 37.11 -34.79
N GLN A 420 9.97 35.81 -34.79
CA GLN A 420 10.51 34.83 -35.73
C GLN A 420 9.58 34.67 -36.94
N GLU A 421 10.09 34.05 -38.00
CA GLU A 421 9.25 33.59 -39.10
C GLU A 421 8.19 32.59 -38.58
N PRO A 422 6.93 32.67 -39.06
CA PRO A 422 5.88 31.75 -38.63
C PRO A 422 6.27 30.29 -38.80
N VAL A 423 6.11 29.51 -37.73
CA VAL A 423 6.51 28.10 -37.69
C VAL A 423 5.28 27.22 -37.82
N LEU A 424 5.41 26.14 -38.59
CA LEU A 424 4.34 25.18 -38.79
C LEU A 424 3.90 24.56 -37.45
N TYR A 425 2.58 24.52 -37.22
CA TYR A 425 1.97 23.80 -36.10
C TYR A 425 2.48 22.35 -36.05
N GLY A 426 2.72 21.85 -34.85
CA GLY A 426 3.26 20.51 -34.59
C GLY A 426 4.77 20.39 -34.80
N THR A 427 5.47 21.45 -35.24
CA THR A 427 6.93 21.43 -35.34
C THR A 427 7.53 21.18 -33.97
N VAL A 428 8.45 20.21 -33.91
CA VAL A 428 9.18 19.85 -32.70
C VAL A 428 10.60 20.42 -32.76
N PHE A 429 10.93 21.27 -31.80
CA PHE A 429 12.30 21.72 -31.56
C PHE A 429 12.96 20.81 -30.53
N THR A 430 14.14 20.28 -30.86
CA THR A 430 15.01 19.62 -29.88
C THR A 430 15.95 20.68 -29.31
N LEU A 431 16.00 20.78 -27.98
CA LEU A 431 16.77 21.79 -27.26
C LEU A 431 18.10 21.19 -26.78
N PRO A 432 19.20 21.98 -26.76
CA PRO A 432 20.48 21.51 -26.21
C PRO A 432 20.42 21.31 -24.69
N ASP A 433 21.13 20.31 -24.18
CA ASP A 433 21.21 20.02 -22.74
C ASP A 433 21.61 21.27 -21.91
N GLY A 434 20.83 21.56 -20.87
CA GLY A 434 21.05 22.69 -19.95
C GLY A 434 20.54 24.04 -20.45
N GLN A 435 20.05 24.13 -21.70
CA GLN A 435 19.33 25.28 -22.22
C GLN A 435 17.85 24.97 -22.37
N GLY A 436 17.01 25.95 -22.11
CA GLY A 436 15.58 25.79 -22.23
C GLY A 436 14.86 27.08 -22.59
N TYR A 437 13.55 26.97 -22.73
CA TYR A 437 12.66 28.11 -22.89
C TYR A 437 11.63 28.12 -21.77
N ALA A 438 11.37 29.29 -21.20
CA ALA A 438 10.15 29.52 -20.43
C ALA A 438 9.13 30.20 -21.35
N ASP A 439 7.91 29.69 -21.42
CA ASP A 439 6.82 30.37 -22.16
C ASP A 439 6.18 31.49 -21.34
N GLN A 440 5.26 32.23 -21.97
CA GLN A 440 4.54 33.35 -21.33
C GLN A 440 3.75 32.94 -20.07
N ASN A 441 3.45 31.65 -19.90
CA ASN A 441 2.70 31.12 -18.77
C ASN A 441 3.63 30.54 -17.68
N GLY A 442 4.95 30.63 -17.86
CA GLY A 442 5.94 30.15 -16.89
C GLY A 442 6.28 28.67 -17.02
N LYS A 443 5.80 27.97 -18.05
CA LYS A 443 6.19 26.57 -18.29
C LYS A 443 7.57 26.51 -18.93
N VAL A 444 8.43 25.65 -18.38
CA VAL A 444 9.81 25.48 -18.82
C VAL A 444 9.95 24.24 -19.71
N TYR A 445 10.64 24.39 -20.84
CA TYR A 445 10.95 23.34 -21.80
C TYR A 445 12.47 23.12 -21.82
N THR A 446 12.91 21.87 -21.67
CA THR A 446 14.33 21.48 -21.51
C THR A 446 14.85 20.60 -22.63
N GLU A 447 14.05 19.63 -23.09
CA GLU A 447 14.47 18.69 -24.14
C GLU A 447 13.75 18.96 -25.46
N ARG A 448 12.43 19.17 -25.39
CA ARG A 448 11.54 19.24 -26.55
C ARG A 448 10.49 20.31 -26.34
N LEU A 449 10.28 21.11 -27.38
CA LEU A 449 9.21 22.09 -27.48
C LEU A 449 8.39 21.79 -28.73
N VAL A 450 7.07 21.71 -28.59
CA VAL A 450 6.13 21.51 -29.71
C VAL A 450 5.34 22.80 -29.90
N ILE A 451 5.31 23.31 -31.14
CA ILE A 451 4.54 24.52 -31.45
C ILE A 451 3.09 24.15 -31.65
N GLN A 452 2.22 24.63 -30.76
CA GLN A 452 0.79 24.34 -30.83
C GLN A 452 -0.06 25.62 -30.93
N GLU A 453 0.53 26.77 -30.68
CA GLU A 453 -0.14 28.07 -30.64
C GLU A 453 0.90 29.18 -30.83
N PRO A 454 0.49 30.46 -30.94
CA PRO A 454 1.41 31.57 -30.79
C PRO A 454 2.14 31.50 -29.44
N MET A 455 3.47 31.47 -29.46
CA MET A 455 4.29 31.36 -28.24
C MET A 455 5.22 32.56 -28.08
N THR A 456 5.31 33.07 -26.85
CA THR A 456 6.39 33.98 -26.44
C THR A 456 7.32 33.21 -25.52
N LEU A 457 8.55 33.01 -25.98
CA LEU A 457 9.56 32.19 -25.32
C LEU A 457 10.69 33.07 -24.81
N TYR A 458 11.15 32.77 -23.61
CA TYR A 458 12.30 33.40 -22.97
C TYR A 458 13.41 32.38 -22.79
N THR A 459 14.60 32.70 -23.28
CA THR A 459 15.75 31.82 -23.12
C THR A 459 16.12 31.73 -21.64
N VAL A 460 16.19 30.51 -21.12
CA VAL A 460 16.54 30.24 -19.72
C VAL A 460 17.57 29.13 -19.63
N LYS A 461 18.33 29.15 -18.54
CA LYS A 461 19.02 27.95 -18.08
C LYS A 461 17.99 27.03 -17.46
N ALA A 462 17.99 25.75 -17.83
CA ALA A 462 16.94 24.84 -17.41
C ALA A 462 17.48 23.52 -16.86
N ALA A 463 16.75 22.93 -15.92
CA ALA A 463 17.06 21.65 -15.30
C ALA A 463 15.78 20.82 -15.11
N VAL A 464 15.95 19.50 -15.01
CA VAL A 464 14.85 18.56 -14.75
C VAL A 464 15.07 17.89 -13.41
N LYS A 465 14.03 17.87 -12.57
CA LYS A 465 13.98 17.11 -11.32
C LYS A 465 12.63 16.42 -11.23
N GLU A 466 12.63 15.11 -10.97
CA GLU A 466 11.40 14.32 -10.78
C GLU A 466 10.38 14.46 -11.94
N ASN A 467 10.87 14.49 -13.19
CA ASN A 467 10.09 14.71 -14.42
C ASN A 467 9.44 16.10 -14.55
N GLU A 468 9.79 17.06 -13.70
CA GLU A 468 9.39 18.46 -13.85
C GLU A 468 10.58 19.31 -14.33
N SER A 469 10.29 20.30 -15.18
CA SER A 469 11.29 21.24 -15.70
C SER A 469 11.27 22.56 -14.93
N TYR A 470 12.46 23.08 -14.67
CA TYR A 470 12.70 24.25 -13.83
C TYR A 470 13.67 25.21 -14.52
N VAL A 471 13.56 26.51 -14.20
CA VAL A 471 14.66 27.45 -14.39
C VAL A 471 15.75 27.10 -13.38
N ALA A 472 16.95 26.83 -13.87
CA ALA A 472 18.08 26.44 -13.04
C ALA A 472 18.82 27.67 -12.52
N ILE A 473 19.13 27.67 -11.21
CA ILE A 473 19.84 28.75 -10.53
C ILE A 473 21.09 28.18 -9.84
N GLU A 474 22.26 28.65 -10.25
CA GLU A 474 23.56 28.24 -9.67
C GLU A 474 24.32 29.38 -9.00
N ASN A 475 23.92 30.62 -9.27
CA ASN A 475 24.64 31.81 -8.80
C ASN A 475 23.72 33.05 -8.78
N GLN A 476 24.29 34.17 -8.34
CA GLN A 476 23.60 35.45 -8.19
C GLN A 476 23.09 36.04 -9.53
N GLU A 477 23.79 35.83 -10.64
CA GLU A 477 23.35 36.34 -11.96
C GLU A 477 22.15 35.56 -12.48
N ASP A 478 22.08 34.26 -12.22
CA ASP A 478 20.91 33.43 -12.56
C ASP A 478 19.66 33.93 -11.80
N ILE A 479 19.81 34.38 -10.55
CA ILE A 479 18.71 35.00 -9.78
C ILE A 479 18.25 36.31 -10.45
N ARG A 480 19.18 37.15 -10.92
CA ARG A 480 18.82 38.39 -11.63
C ARG A 480 18.08 38.08 -12.94
N ALA A 481 18.57 37.10 -13.70
CA ALA A 481 17.92 36.64 -14.92
C ALA A 481 16.52 36.09 -14.65
N TYR A 482 16.37 35.32 -13.57
CA TYR A 482 15.08 34.80 -13.12
C TYR A 482 14.11 35.92 -12.73
N ASN A 483 14.55 36.92 -11.95
CA ASN A 483 13.69 38.05 -11.60
C ASN A 483 13.29 38.88 -12.84
N ALA A 484 14.15 39.00 -13.85
CA ALA A 484 13.81 39.66 -15.10
C ALA A 484 12.71 38.94 -15.91
N LEU A 485 12.45 37.65 -15.65
CA LEU A 485 11.28 36.93 -16.19
C LEU A 485 10.01 37.35 -15.44
N LEU A 486 10.07 37.43 -14.11
CA LEU A 486 8.94 37.88 -13.28
C LEU A 486 8.53 39.31 -13.62
N ASP A 487 9.48 40.20 -13.92
CA ASP A 487 9.20 41.57 -14.36
C ASP A 487 8.42 41.63 -15.69
N LYS A 488 8.46 40.55 -16.49
CA LYS A 488 7.67 40.38 -17.72
C LYS A 488 6.34 39.66 -17.49
N GLY A 489 5.98 39.40 -16.23
CA GLY A 489 4.77 38.65 -15.86
C GLY A 489 4.91 37.14 -15.93
N VAL A 490 6.13 36.61 -16.07
CA VAL A 490 6.38 35.16 -16.20
C VAL A 490 6.84 34.57 -14.87
N SER A 491 5.96 33.86 -14.18
CA SER A 491 6.28 33.13 -12.96
C SER A 491 6.56 31.66 -13.29
N ALA A 492 7.84 31.32 -13.50
CA ALA A 492 8.28 29.97 -13.82
C ALA A 492 8.81 29.23 -12.59
N ASN A 493 8.70 27.90 -12.54
CA ASN A 493 9.32 27.12 -11.47
C ASN A 493 10.85 27.29 -11.48
N ALA A 494 11.47 27.41 -10.32
CA ALA A 494 12.91 27.60 -10.15
C ALA A 494 13.53 26.51 -9.26
N LEU A 495 14.77 26.12 -9.57
CA LEU A 495 15.50 25.07 -8.85
C LEU A 495 16.93 25.54 -8.56
N LEU A 496 17.33 25.51 -7.29
CA LEU A 496 18.73 25.71 -6.91
C LEU A 496 19.55 24.46 -7.22
N LEU A 497 20.73 24.67 -7.80
CA LEU A 497 21.70 23.61 -8.10
C LEU A 497 22.99 23.74 -7.27
N ASN A 498 23.18 24.85 -6.56
CA ASN A 498 24.29 25.12 -5.65
C ASN A 498 23.81 26.05 -4.53
N ASP A 499 24.64 26.22 -3.49
CA ASP A 499 24.51 27.34 -2.57
C ASP A 499 24.67 28.67 -3.33
N VAL A 500 23.83 29.66 -3.01
CA VAL A 500 23.78 30.95 -3.70
C VAL A 500 23.73 32.13 -2.75
N THR A 501 24.21 33.27 -3.19
CA THR A 501 24.04 34.55 -2.50
C THR A 501 23.00 35.40 -3.21
N MET A 502 22.00 35.86 -2.48
CA MET A 502 20.97 36.75 -2.98
C MET A 502 21.55 38.15 -3.23
N PRO A 503 21.27 38.81 -4.38
CA PRO A 503 21.62 40.21 -4.54
C PRO A 503 20.94 41.09 -3.48
N SER A 504 21.73 41.85 -2.72
CA SER A 504 21.23 42.71 -1.63
C SER A 504 20.30 43.84 -2.09
N ASP A 505 20.32 44.16 -3.39
CA ASP A 505 19.48 45.17 -4.05
C ASP A 505 18.20 44.59 -4.68
N LEU A 506 18.01 43.28 -4.64
CA LEU A 506 16.94 42.57 -5.36
C LEU A 506 15.98 41.88 -4.40
N ILE A 507 14.69 41.88 -4.72
CA ILE A 507 13.65 41.09 -4.04
C ILE A 507 12.88 40.35 -5.12
N ILE A 508 12.73 39.02 -4.97
CA ILE A 508 12.01 38.17 -5.92
C ILE A 508 10.50 38.36 -5.72
N GLY A 509 9.82 38.87 -6.74
CA GLY A 509 8.39 39.17 -6.68
C GLY A 509 8.04 40.37 -5.79
N ASN A 510 6.93 41.03 -6.08
CA ASN A 510 6.46 42.22 -5.34
C ASN A 510 4.93 42.30 -5.33
N GLY A 511 4.36 43.38 -4.79
CA GLY A 511 2.89 43.54 -4.71
C GLY A 511 2.17 43.60 -6.06
N ASN A 512 2.84 43.99 -7.15
CA ASN A 512 2.27 44.00 -8.49
C ASN A 512 2.52 42.68 -9.23
N ASN A 513 3.69 42.06 -8.99
CA ASN A 513 4.12 40.80 -9.59
C ASN A 513 4.37 39.78 -8.47
N ALA A 514 3.30 39.27 -7.86
CA ALA A 514 3.42 38.30 -6.79
C ALA A 514 4.02 36.99 -7.32
N TYR A 515 4.83 36.33 -6.50
CA TYR A 515 5.43 35.04 -6.84
C TYR A 515 4.40 33.92 -6.68
N THR A 516 4.03 33.25 -7.77
CA THR A 516 2.97 32.22 -7.78
C THR A 516 3.45 30.85 -8.25
N ALA A 517 4.74 30.71 -8.56
CA ALA A 517 5.37 29.46 -8.98
C ALA A 517 6.00 28.70 -7.81
N THR A 518 6.72 27.60 -8.12
CA THR A 518 7.51 26.84 -7.14
C THR A 518 8.98 27.22 -7.17
N PHE A 519 9.53 27.63 -6.03
CA PHE A 519 10.97 27.75 -5.80
C PHE A 519 11.45 26.56 -4.97
N ASP A 520 12.21 25.65 -5.57
CA ASP A 520 12.80 24.51 -4.88
C ASP A 520 14.29 24.79 -4.58
N GLY A 521 14.60 24.95 -3.30
CA GLY A 521 15.96 25.14 -2.81
C GLY A 521 16.82 23.88 -2.91
N ASN A 522 16.22 22.72 -3.17
CA ASN A 522 16.91 21.45 -3.38
C ASN A 522 17.89 21.05 -2.26
N GLY A 523 17.67 21.54 -1.05
CA GLY A 523 18.54 21.35 0.11
C GLY A 523 19.75 22.28 0.18
N TYR A 524 19.91 23.21 -0.77
CA TYR A 524 20.99 24.21 -0.78
C TYR A 524 20.65 25.45 0.05
N ILE A 525 21.70 26.21 0.36
CA ILE A 525 21.65 27.43 1.16
C ILE A 525 21.54 28.66 0.25
N MET A 526 20.61 29.55 0.59
CA MET A 526 20.53 30.92 0.08
C MET A 526 21.00 31.90 1.14
N THR A 527 22.16 32.52 0.93
CA THR A 527 22.68 33.56 1.82
C THR A 527 22.10 34.93 1.47
N VAL A 528 21.57 35.66 2.46
CA VAL A 528 20.99 37.00 2.31
C VAL A 528 21.78 38.05 3.10
N ALA A 529 21.86 39.27 2.57
CA ALA A 529 22.55 40.39 3.20
C ALA A 529 21.84 41.72 2.91
N TYR A 530 20.63 41.88 3.46
CA TYR A 530 19.86 43.12 3.33
C TYR A 530 20.20 44.06 4.48
N THR A 531 21.31 44.79 4.37
CA THR A 531 21.85 45.61 5.48
C THR A 531 21.61 47.11 5.32
N ASP A 532 20.79 47.54 4.34
CA ASP A 532 20.44 48.96 4.17
C ASP A 532 19.46 49.39 5.27
N GLU A 533 19.97 50.11 6.27
CA GLU A 533 19.19 50.61 7.41
C GLU A 533 18.11 51.64 7.01
N SER A 534 18.07 52.09 5.75
CA SER A 534 17.02 52.96 5.23
C SER A 534 15.88 52.21 4.52
N ALA A 535 16.03 50.91 4.28
CA ALA A 535 15.03 50.12 3.57
C ALA A 535 13.76 49.95 4.38
N ASN A 536 12.61 50.37 3.82
CA ASN A 536 11.32 50.23 4.51
C ASN A 536 10.94 48.77 4.75
N ALA A 537 11.27 47.89 3.80
CA ALA A 537 11.00 46.46 3.89
C ALA A 537 12.12 45.65 3.21
N ALA A 538 12.46 44.49 3.78
CA ALA A 538 13.49 43.59 3.22
C ALA A 538 13.19 42.10 3.47
N ALA A 539 13.38 41.28 2.43
CA ALA A 539 13.38 39.81 2.42
C ALA A 539 13.84 39.33 1.02
N PRO A 540 14.30 38.08 0.84
CA PRO A 540 14.63 37.55 -0.49
C PRO A 540 13.42 37.42 -1.42
N PHE A 541 12.23 37.16 -0.87
CA PHE A 541 10.97 37.15 -1.61
C PHE A 541 10.05 38.28 -1.14
N GLY A 542 9.38 38.96 -2.07
CA GLY A 542 8.46 40.05 -1.72
C GLY A 542 7.11 39.49 -1.28
N VAL A 543 6.24 39.23 -2.25
CA VAL A 543 4.90 38.68 -1.99
C VAL A 543 4.79 37.29 -2.60
N LEU A 544 4.51 36.28 -1.77
CA LEU A 544 4.07 34.96 -2.22
C LEU A 544 2.56 35.01 -2.44
N GLY A 545 2.15 34.89 -3.69
CA GLY A 545 0.76 34.94 -4.14
C GLY A 545 0.07 33.57 -4.10
N SER A 546 -1.11 33.51 -4.69
CA SER A 546 -1.89 32.28 -4.78
C SER A 546 -1.07 31.17 -5.45
N SER A 547 -0.99 30.00 -4.79
CA SER A 547 -0.20 28.84 -5.24
C SER A 547 1.33 28.99 -5.21
N GLY A 548 1.88 30.08 -4.68
CA GLY A 548 3.32 30.22 -4.50
C GLY A 548 3.87 29.17 -3.53
N VAL A 549 4.90 28.42 -3.95
CA VAL A 549 5.53 27.37 -3.13
C VAL A 549 7.01 27.68 -2.96
N ILE A 550 7.49 27.75 -1.72
CA ILE A 550 8.92 27.74 -1.39
C ILE A 550 9.22 26.44 -0.65
N ARG A 551 10.08 25.60 -1.20
CA ARG A 551 10.37 24.29 -0.60
C ARG A 551 11.85 23.93 -0.55
N ASN A 552 12.21 23.08 0.41
CA ASN A 552 13.55 22.51 0.57
C ASN A 552 14.67 23.56 0.57
N LEU A 553 14.42 24.74 1.14
CA LEU A 553 15.32 25.87 1.11
C LEU A 553 15.86 26.19 2.50
N HIS A 554 17.17 26.32 2.63
CA HIS A 554 17.80 26.90 3.81
C HIS A 554 18.16 28.36 3.50
N VAL A 555 17.64 29.31 4.26
CA VAL A 555 18.05 30.73 4.17
C VAL A 555 18.89 31.12 5.39
N ASP A 556 20.03 31.75 5.15
CA ASP A 556 20.96 32.21 6.18
C ASP A 556 21.43 33.64 5.92
N GLY A 557 21.82 34.37 6.96
CA GLY A 557 22.39 35.72 6.84
C GLY A 557 21.66 36.79 7.63
N GLU A 558 21.60 38.02 7.09
CA GLU A 558 21.12 39.21 7.82
C GLU A 558 20.07 39.99 7.01
N VAL A 559 18.98 40.37 7.68
CA VAL A 559 17.90 41.20 7.13
C VAL A 559 17.61 42.36 8.08
N ILE A 560 17.83 43.57 7.62
CA ILE A 560 17.54 44.82 8.33
C ILE A 560 16.45 45.58 7.56
N ALA A 561 15.41 46.03 8.25
CA ALA A 561 14.40 46.91 7.67
C ALA A 561 13.78 47.85 8.70
N VAL A 562 13.15 48.93 8.22
CA VAL A 562 12.50 49.93 9.08
C VAL A 562 11.13 49.46 9.57
N THR A 563 10.30 48.87 8.70
CA THR A 563 8.87 48.62 9.00
C THR A 563 8.38 47.18 8.85
N ASN A 564 8.92 46.43 7.89
CA ASN A 564 8.49 45.04 7.63
C ASN A 564 9.67 44.18 7.19
N ALA A 565 9.94 43.07 7.87
CA ALA A 565 11.05 42.19 7.51
C ALA A 565 10.66 40.71 7.58
N GLY A 566 11.19 39.92 6.65
CA GLY A 566 11.03 38.47 6.64
C GLY A 566 12.35 37.78 6.36
N GLY A 567 12.63 36.66 7.03
CA GLY A 567 13.80 35.85 6.69
C GLY A 567 13.69 35.18 5.32
N ILE A 568 12.48 34.83 4.88
CA ILE A 568 12.20 34.27 3.54
C ILE A 568 11.33 35.23 2.72
N ALA A 569 10.19 35.70 3.22
CA ALA A 569 9.30 36.56 2.43
C ALA A 569 8.76 37.78 3.19
N LEU A 570 8.46 38.88 2.50
CA LEU A 570 7.77 40.02 3.14
C LEU A 570 6.31 39.69 3.48
N SER A 571 5.63 39.02 2.55
CA SER A 571 4.22 38.63 2.68
C SER A 571 3.94 37.28 2.03
N ALA A 572 3.08 36.47 2.64
CA ALA A 572 2.54 35.25 2.04
C ALA A 572 1.01 35.24 2.14
N ASN A 573 0.32 34.93 1.05
CA ASN A 573 -1.15 35.04 0.97
C ASN A 573 -1.76 33.86 0.19
N ASN A 574 -3.09 33.71 0.27
CA ASN A 574 -3.90 32.88 -0.63
C ASN A 574 -3.39 31.44 -0.83
N ASN A 575 -3.23 30.67 0.25
CA ASN A 575 -2.75 29.28 0.19
C ASN A 575 -1.31 29.10 -0.29
N ALA A 576 -0.45 30.12 -0.14
CA ALA A 576 0.99 29.96 -0.30
C ALA A 576 1.54 28.87 0.66
N ARG A 577 2.53 28.11 0.20
CA ARG A 577 3.12 26.97 0.92
C ARG A 577 4.61 27.18 1.13
N ILE A 578 5.06 27.02 2.37
CA ILE A 578 6.47 27.05 2.74
C ILE A 578 6.78 25.73 3.43
N GLU A 579 7.60 24.89 2.78
CA GLU A 579 7.69 23.46 3.10
C GLU A 579 9.13 22.97 3.19
N ASN A 580 9.47 22.21 4.24
CA ASN A 580 10.82 21.65 4.43
C ASN A 580 11.91 22.74 4.39
N CYS A 581 11.61 23.92 4.93
CA CYS A 581 12.51 25.07 4.86
C CYS A 581 13.13 25.38 6.23
N THR A 582 14.37 25.86 6.21
CA THR A 582 15.08 26.36 7.40
C THR A 582 15.38 27.84 7.23
N SER A 583 15.11 28.65 8.25
CA SER A 583 15.54 30.04 8.31
C SER A 583 16.45 30.25 9.52
N SER A 584 17.73 30.48 9.24
CA SER A 584 18.78 30.88 10.19
C SER A 584 19.04 32.38 10.16
N VAL A 585 18.15 33.14 9.52
CA VAL A 585 18.32 34.58 9.27
C VAL A 585 18.22 35.38 10.57
N ASN A 586 19.14 36.34 10.72
CA ASN A 586 19.08 37.37 11.74
C ASN A 586 18.28 38.57 11.21
N VAL A 587 17.04 38.69 11.67
CA VAL A 587 16.12 39.75 11.29
C VAL A 587 16.15 40.86 12.35
N LYS A 588 16.40 42.10 11.92
CA LYS A 588 16.43 43.29 12.78
C LYS A 588 15.52 44.37 12.23
N LEU A 589 14.50 44.73 13.01
CA LEU A 589 13.71 45.93 12.75
C LEU A 589 14.33 47.15 13.40
N LEU A 590 14.27 48.29 12.73
CA LEU A 590 14.74 49.57 13.27
C LEU A 590 13.61 50.43 13.84
N GLY A 591 12.37 50.22 13.38
CA GLY A 591 11.24 51.09 13.72
C GLY A 591 11.35 52.48 13.09
N ASN A 592 10.23 53.21 12.99
CA ASN A 592 10.21 54.52 12.34
C ASN A 592 10.43 55.66 13.36
N SER A 593 11.57 56.37 13.28
CA SER A 593 11.87 57.53 14.13
C SER A 593 11.43 58.90 13.56
N THR A 594 10.87 58.95 12.34
CA THR A 594 10.82 60.21 11.54
C THR A 594 9.46 60.88 11.41
N GLN A 595 8.34 60.31 11.85
CA GLN A 595 7.04 61.01 11.81
C GLN A 595 6.72 61.72 13.11
N SER A 596 7.17 62.98 13.21
CA SER A 596 6.67 63.91 14.22
C SER A 596 5.16 64.10 14.06
N GLY A 597 4.35 63.51 14.95
CA GLY A 597 2.93 63.82 15.12
C GLY A 597 1.90 62.77 14.67
N SER A 598 2.30 61.55 14.27
CA SER A 598 1.37 60.48 13.88
C SER A 598 1.23 59.39 14.95
N SER A 599 0.07 58.72 14.97
CA SER A 599 -0.27 57.56 15.81
C SER A 599 0.77 56.43 15.71
N ILE A 600 0.92 55.63 16.78
CA ILE A 600 1.79 54.45 16.86
C ILE A 600 1.69 53.62 15.56
N ILE A 601 2.78 53.52 14.80
CA ILE A 601 2.86 52.65 13.63
C ILE A 601 3.28 51.28 14.12
N ALA A 602 2.44 50.26 13.90
CA ALA A 602 2.83 48.90 14.18
C ALA A 602 3.77 48.38 13.09
N VAL A 603 4.95 47.91 13.48
CA VAL A 603 5.95 47.27 12.61
C VAL A 603 5.94 45.76 12.84
N GLN A 604 6.41 44.98 11.87
CA GLN A 604 6.30 43.52 11.96
C GLN A 604 7.53 42.80 11.40
N ALA A 605 7.95 41.73 12.06
CA ALA A 605 9.01 40.87 11.57
C ALA A 605 8.76 39.41 11.92
N GLY A 606 8.98 38.56 10.92
CA GLY A 606 8.98 37.12 11.07
C GLY A 606 10.29 36.52 10.62
N GLY A 607 10.79 35.52 11.35
CA GLY A 607 11.93 34.74 10.91
C GLY A 607 11.68 33.99 9.60
N PHE A 608 10.42 33.73 9.22
CA PHE A 608 10.04 33.27 7.88
C PHE A 608 9.40 34.38 7.06
N VAL A 609 8.28 34.93 7.53
CA VAL A 609 7.51 35.93 6.78
C VAL A 609 7.18 37.16 7.61
N GLY A 610 7.32 38.34 7.03
CA GLY A 610 6.94 39.59 7.70
C GLY A 610 5.46 39.62 8.08
N GLY A 611 4.59 39.27 7.13
CA GLY A 611 3.16 39.05 7.36
C GLY A 611 2.59 37.88 6.54
N SER A 612 1.51 37.29 7.05
CA SER A 612 0.73 36.28 6.33
C SER A 612 -0.77 36.57 6.40
N ASP A 613 -1.48 36.18 5.34
CA ASP A 613 -2.95 36.28 5.26
C ASP A 613 -3.60 34.88 5.14
N THR A 614 -4.81 34.82 4.60
CA THR A 614 -5.67 33.62 4.60
C THR A 614 -4.98 32.40 4.00
N GLY A 615 -4.94 31.32 4.78
CA GLY A 615 -4.60 29.98 4.31
C GLY A 615 -3.13 29.69 4.07
N VAL A 616 -2.16 30.47 4.58
CA VAL A 616 -0.73 30.13 4.40
C VAL A 616 -0.35 28.87 5.18
N TYR A 617 0.43 27.97 4.55
CA TYR A 617 0.88 26.72 5.15
C TYR A 617 2.39 26.74 5.40
N PHE A 618 2.78 26.52 6.65
CA PHE A 618 4.15 26.21 7.07
C PHE A 618 4.20 24.73 7.44
N THR A 619 5.00 23.95 6.74
CA THR A 619 5.08 22.50 6.95
C THR A 619 6.54 22.05 7.04
N ASN A 620 6.89 21.35 8.12
CA ASN A 620 8.26 20.86 8.34
C ASN A 620 9.31 21.98 8.31
N CYS A 621 9.02 23.11 8.96
CA CYS A 621 9.88 24.30 8.89
C CYS A 621 10.64 24.54 10.21
N LEU A 622 11.91 24.94 10.10
CA LEU A 622 12.81 25.23 11.22
C LEU A 622 13.17 26.72 11.25
N PHE A 623 13.00 27.38 12.40
CA PHE A 623 13.64 28.68 12.65
C PHE A 623 14.70 28.56 13.75
N ASP A 624 15.95 28.89 13.44
CA ASP A 624 17.07 28.93 14.39
C ASP A 624 17.88 30.24 14.36
N GLY A 625 17.38 31.25 13.65
CA GLY A 625 17.95 32.60 13.60
C GLY A 625 17.56 33.49 14.79
N THR A 626 17.60 34.81 14.56
CA THR A 626 17.19 35.81 15.56
C THR A 626 16.20 36.82 14.98
N VAL A 627 15.25 37.29 15.79
CA VAL A 627 14.34 38.40 15.43
C VAL A 627 14.40 39.46 16.51
N THR A 628 14.79 40.67 16.15
CA THR A 628 15.01 41.77 17.11
C THR A 628 14.39 43.09 16.64
N HIS A 629 14.15 43.99 17.59
CA HIS A 629 13.71 45.35 17.32
C HIS A 629 14.62 46.37 18.03
N ALA A 630 15.30 47.23 17.26
CA ALA A 630 16.13 48.31 17.79
C ALA A 630 15.24 49.44 18.31
N SER A 631 15.09 49.52 19.63
CA SER A 631 14.22 50.46 20.35
C SER A 631 14.23 51.89 19.80
N VAL A 632 13.08 52.36 19.30
CA VAL A 632 12.81 53.77 18.98
C VAL A 632 11.52 54.24 19.66
N GLU A 633 11.52 55.50 20.14
CA GLU A 633 10.34 56.11 20.76
C GLU A 633 9.12 56.05 19.81
N ASN A 634 7.96 55.62 20.32
CA ASN A 634 6.66 55.54 19.62
C ASN A 634 6.49 54.43 18.55
N SER A 635 7.20 53.31 18.67
CA SER A 635 7.00 52.12 17.82
C SER A 635 6.49 50.91 18.62
N LEU A 636 5.58 50.13 18.02
CA LEU A 636 5.09 48.85 18.55
C LEU A 636 5.44 47.77 17.52
N ALA A 637 6.16 46.73 17.91
CA ALA A 637 6.54 45.65 17.01
C ALA A 637 5.78 44.34 17.27
N TYR A 638 5.44 43.64 16.19
CA TYR A 638 4.96 42.26 16.19
C TYR A 638 6.07 41.35 15.68
N LEU A 639 6.66 40.57 16.59
CA LEU A 639 7.85 39.77 16.32
C LEU A 639 7.54 38.29 16.54
N ALA A 640 7.91 37.46 15.57
CA ALA A 640 7.88 36.01 15.76
C ALA A 640 8.94 35.27 14.94
N GLY A 641 9.22 34.02 15.31
CA GLY A 641 10.13 33.17 14.54
C GLY A 641 9.58 32.77 13.17
N PHE A 642 8.26 32.75 12.99
CA PHE A 642 7.65 32.44 11.70
C PHE A 642 7.00 33.66 11.07
N SER A 643 5.85 34.12 11.56
CA SER A 643 5.09 35.22 10.94
C SER A 643 4.97 36.43 11.87
N GLY A 644 5.48 37.60 11.48
CA GLY A 644 5.31 38.81 12.30
C GLY A 644 3.84 39.14 12.57
N TYR A 645 3.02 39.08 11.51
CA TYR A 645 1.56 39.28 11.59
C TYR A 645 0.81 38.20 10.80
N ALA A 646 -0.29 37.65 11.32
CA ALA A 646 -1.07 36.58 10.72
C ALA A 646 -2.58 36.89 10.71
N THR A 647 -3.08 37.51 9.64
CA THR A 647 -4.42 38.13 9.60
C THR A 647 -5.56 37.11 9.67
N ASN A 648 -5.51 36.05 8.84
CA ASN A 648 -6.64 35.14 8.61
C ASN A 648 -6.25 33.65 8.67
N GLY A 649 -5.46 33.27 9.69
CA GLY A 649 -5.37 31.87 10.08
C GLY A 649 -4.35 31.05 9.31
N SER A 650 -3.05 31.36 9.47
CA SER A 650 -1.95 30.52 8.98
C SER A 650 -1.96 29.14 9.65
N ASN A 651 -1.38 28.14 8.98
CA ASN A 651 -1.30 26.77 9.46
C ASN A 651 0.15 26.38 9.71
N PHE A 652 0.42 25.77 10.84
CA PHE A 652 1.74 25.28 11.22
C PHE A 652 1.64 23.79 11.51
N THR A 653 2.39 22.98 10.76
CA THR A 653 2.43 21.53 10.93
C THR A 653 3.88 21.07 10.96
N ASN A 654 4.25 20.36 12.02
CA ASN A 654 5.61 19.84 12.23
C ASN A 654 6.68 20.93 12.15
N CYS A 655 6.38 22.13 12.66
CA CYS A 655 7.32 23.24 12.69
C CYS A 655 8.07 23.29 14.02
N LEU A 656 9.35 23.70 13.99
CA LEU A 656 10.19 23.84 15.17
C LEU A 656 10.79 25.25 15.27
N MET A 657 10.66 25.83 16.46
CA MET A 657 11.25 27.13 16.83
C MET A 657 12.42 26.93 17.81
N LEU A 658 13.64 27.19 17.36
CA LEU A 658 14.86 27.16 18.18
C LEU A 658 15.52 28.53 18.34
N GLY A 659 15.22 29.47 17.43
CA GLY A 659 15.83 30.79 17.40
C GLY A 659 15.35 31.73 18.52
N THR A 660 15.93 32.92 18.60
CA THR A 660 15.55 33.91 19.64
C THR A 660 14.69 35.03 19.08
N VAL A 661 13.65 35.43 19.80
CA VAL A 661 12.81 36.60 19.46
C VAL A 661 12.85 37.58 20.63
N GLN A 662 13.37 38.79 20.40
CA GLN A 662 13.57 39.79 21.44
C GLN A 662 12.96 41.13 21.03
N GLY A 663 11.94 41.57 21.76
CA GLY A 663 11.30 42.87 21.59
C GLY A 663 11.63 43.83 22.73
N ASN A 664 11.29 45.09 22.54
CA ASN A 664 11.33 46.13 23.56
C ASN A 664 10.11 46.07 24.47
N GLU A 665 10.09 46.89 25.52
CA GLU A 665 8.91 47.06 26.37
C GLU A 665 7.71 47.52 25.54
N GLY A 666 6.63 46.73 25.57
CA GLY A 666 5.40 46.97 24.81
C GLY A 666 5.27 46.15 23.53
N ASP A 667 6.36 45.60 22.99
CA ASP A 667 6.32 44.75 21.78
C ASP A 667 5.65 43.40 22.06
N GLU A 668 4.98 42.84 21.05
CA GLU A 668 4.45 41.47 21.10
C GLU A 668 5.46 40.51 20.47
N THR A 669 5.99 39.60 21.28
CA THR A 669 6.88 38.51 20.88
C THR A 669 6.17 37.16 21.01
N SER A 670 6.40 36.26 20.05
CA SER A 670 5.86 34.89 20.07
C SER A 670 6.72 33.93 19.26
N ALA A 671 6.56 32.62 19.47
CA ALA A 671 7.27 31.61 18.67
C ALA A 671 6.82 31.60 17.20
N PHE A 672 5.52 31.57 16.94
CA PHE A 672 4.98 31.28 15.59
C PHE A 672 4.34 32.49 14.92
N TYR A 673 3.52 33.27 15.62
CA TYR A 673 2.94 34.47 15.04
C TYR A 673 2.88 35.63 16.03
N GLY A 674 3.36 36.81 15.63
CA GLY A 674 3.53 37.98 16.51
C GLY A 674 2.22 38.67 16.84
N ARG A 675 1.30 38.79 15.89
CA ARG A 675 -0.11 39.22 16.12
C ARG A 675 -1.06 38.53 15.14
N GLY A 676 -2.31 38.34 15.54
CA GLY A 676 -3.36 37.76 14.71
C GLY A 676 -3.82 36.37 15.21
N ARG A 677 -4.14 35.46 14.27
CA ARG A 677 -4.66 34.12 14.58
C ARG A 677 -4.13 33.06 13.63
N THR A 678 -4.17 31.81 14.09
CA THR A 678 -3.82 30.60 13.34
C THR A 678 -5.03 29.68 13.22
N SER A 679 -5.09 28.88 12.15
CA SER A 679 -6.13 27.86 11.96
C SER A 679 -5.70 26.50 12.52
N THR A 680 -4.41 26.16 12.47
CA THR A 680 -3.83 24.93 13.03
C THR A 680 -2.43 25.22 13.55
N LEU A 681 -2.11 24.70 14.75
CA LEU A 681 -0.84 24.91 15.42
C LEU A 681 -0.28 23.59 15.99
N GLU A 682 0.21 22.74 15.10
CA GLU A 682 0.90 21.49 15.42
C GLU A 682 2.41 21.73 15.33
N ALA A 683 2.92 22.51 16.28
CA ALA A 683 4.30 23.00 16.25
C ALA A 683 4.93 23.04 17.65
N TYR A 684 6.26 23.03 17.67
CA TYR A 684 7.07 22.89 18.87
C TYR A 684 8.10 24.01 18.99
N TYR A 685 8.46 24.38 20.21
CA TYR A 685 9.49 25.38 20.46
C TYR A 685 10.40 24.95 21.61
N ASP A 686 11.62 25.50 21.66
CA ASP A 686 12.50 25.33 22.81
C ASP A 686 11.91 26.06 24.03
N SER A 687 11.57 25.29 25.07
CA SER A 687 10.94 25.80 26.30
C SER A 687 11.82 26.74 27.13
N SER A 688 13.11 26.88 26.81
CA SER A 688 13.99 27.89 27.41
C SER A 688 13.79 29.29 26.83
N LEU A 689 13.12 29.42 25.68
CA LEU A 689 12.79 30.69 25.06
C LEU A 689 11.66 31.39 25.83
N THR A 690 11.73 32.72 25.87
CA THR A 690 10.74 33.55 26.58
C THR A 690 9.99 34.44 25.61
N PHE A 691 8.66 34.40 25.68
CA PHE A 691 7.79 35.24 24.84
C PHE A 691 6.80 36.04 25.69
N THR A 692 6.29 37.14 25.14
CA THR A 692 5.15 37.85 25.76
C THR A 692 3.84 37.07 25.58
N ARG A 693 3.78 36.19 24.58
CA ARG A 693 2.66 35.28 24.33
C ARG A 693 3.18 33.90 23.93
N GLU A 694 2.93 32.92 24.79
CA GLU A 694 3.26 31.51 24.56
C GLU A 694 2.34 30.90 23.48
N GLN A 695 2.92 30.14 22.56
CA GLN A 695 2.25 29.50 21.42
C GLN A 695 2.92 28.16 21.09
N GLY A 696 2.13 27.14 20.81
CA GLY A 696 2.63 25.80 20.47
C GLY A 696 3.05 24.99 21.71
N ASN A 697 3.83 23.93 21.50
CA ASN A 697 4.23 22.99 22.55
C ASN A 697 5.73 23.13 22.89
N GLY A 698 6.04 23.52 24.12
CA GLY A 698 7.42 23.63 24.59
C GLY A 698 8.08 22.26 24.76
N LEU A 699 9.34 22.16 24.30
CA LEU A 699 10.20 20.97 24.46
C LEU A 699 11.38 21.31 25.36
N THR A 700 11.74 20.39 26.26
CA THR A 700 12.94 20.55 27.10
C THR A 700 14.21 20.22 26.34
N GLU A 701 15.36 20.62 26.87
CA GLU A 701 16.68 20.30 26.29
C GLU A 701 16.87 18.78 26.13
N GLU A 702 16.38 17.97 27.07
CA GLU A 702 16.44 16.50 26.97
C GLU A 702 15.57 15.96 25.83
N GLN A 703 14.41 16.55 25.57
CA GLN A 703 13.53 16.12 24.47
C GLN A 703 14.10 16.53 23.12
N LEU A 704 14.76 17.69 23.06
CA LEU A 704 15.41 18.22 21.87
C LEU A 704 16.70 17.45 21.52
N SER A 705 17.50 17.07 22.52
CA SER A 705 18.76 16.33 22.32
C SER A 705 18.58 14.82 22.29
N GLY A 706 17.51 14.31 22.90
CA GLY A 706 17.25 12.88 23.09
C GLY A 706 16.44 12.20 22.00
N GLY A 707 16.15 12.87 20.87
CA GLY A 707 15.44 12.28 19.72
C GLY A 707 13.91 12.32 19.78
N GLU A 708 13.32 12.66 20.94
CA GLU A 708 11.87 12.79 21.08
C GLU A 708 11.31 13.85 20.13
N ALA A 709 11.97 15.01 20.05
CA ALA A 709 11.57 16.10 19.16
C ALA A 709 11.54 15.65 17.69
N ALA A 710 12.62 15.03 17.21
CA ALA A 710 12.72 14.50 15.85
C ALA A 710 11.60 13.50 15.55
N TYR A 711 11.31 12.59 16.49
CA TYR A 711 10.25 11.60 16.33
C TYR A 711 8.86 12.25 16.22
N ARG A 712 8.54 13.19 17.11
CA ARG A 712 7.25 13.89 17.13
C ARG A 712 7.01 14.74 15.89
N LEU A 713 8.06 15.35 15.33
CA LEU A 713 8.00 16.18 14.13
C LEU A 713 7.81 15.35 12.83
N GLY A 714 7.95 14.02 12.88
CA GLY A 714 7.63 13.14 11.76
C GLY A 714 8.78 12.87 10.79
N GLU A 715 8.45 12.37 9.59
CA GLU A 715 9.43 11.76 8.67
C GLU A 715 10.40 12.74 8.01
N ALA A 716 9.97 14.00 7.81
CA ALA A 716 10.83 15.04 7.25
C ALA A 716 11.95 15.47 8.22
N TRP A 717 11.89 15.03 9.48
CA TRP A 717 12.81 15.42 10.53
C TRP A 717 13.70 14.26 10.97
N GLY A 718 14.91 14.61 11.40
CA GLY A 718 15.84 13.65 11.95
C GLY A 718 16.92 14.29 12.82
N GLN A 719 17.68 13.43 13.49
CA GLN A 719 18.73 13.79 14.42
C GLN A 719 19.70 12.62 14.61
N VAL A 720 21.01 12.84 14.54
CA VAL A 720 22.03 11.85 14.91
C VAL A 720 22.25 11.90 16.42
N LEU A 721 21.64 10.96 17.15
CA LEU A 721 21.64 10.95 18.62
C LEU A 721 23.05 10.78 19.18
N GLY A 722 23.38 11.60 20.18
CA GLY A 722 24.71 11.66 20.80
C GLY A 722 25.74 12.50 20.03
N GLN A 723 25.43 12.96 18.82
CA GLN A 723 26.27 13.90 18.05
C GLN A 723 25.60 15.25 17.86
N GLU A 724 24.30 15.25 17.60
CA GLU A 724 23.50 16.45 17.35
C GLU A 724 22.64 16.76 18.58
N SER A 725 22.69 18.00 19.07
CA SER A 725 21.88 18.44 20.22
C SER A 725 20.46 18.86 19.85
N ARG A 726 20.18 19.06 18.56
CA ARG A 726 18.89 19.53 18.05
C ARG A 726 18.51 18.79 16.75
N PRO A 727 17.22 18.53 16.51
CA PRO A 727 16.77 17.93 15.25
C PRO A 727 16.82 18.94 14.10
N ARG A 728 16.90 18.42 12.88
CA ARG A 728 16.91 19.20 11.64
C ARG A 728 16.02 18.59 10.57
N VAL A 729 15.56 19.42 9.66
CA VAL A 729 14.86 18.99 8.44
C VAL A 729 15.83 18.20 7.56
N GLY A 730 15.42 17.05 7.05
CA GLY A 730 16.26 16.15 6.25
C GLY A 730 17.33 15.38 7.05
N GLY A 731 17.23 15.36 8.38
CA GLY A 731 18.19 14.66 9.25
C GLY A 731 18.05 13.13 9.25
N SER A 732 18.94 12.45 9.99
CA SER A 732 18.88 10.99 10.15
C SER A 732 17.65 10.54 10.95
N ARG A 733 16.93 9.53 10.46
CA ARG A 733 15.68 9.05 11.08
C ARG A 733 15.87 8.66 12.55
N VAL A 734 14.90 9.04 13.39
CA VAL A 734 14.79 8.63 14.79
C VAL A 734 13.54 7.78 14.98
N TYR A 735 13.70 6.65 15.64
CA TYR A 735 12.65 5.70 15.98
C TYR A 735 12.36 5.77 17.48
N GLN A 736 11.08 5.63 17.84
CA GLN A 736 10.68 5.29 19.20
C GLN A 736 10.92 3.79 19.40
N ILE A 737 11.69 3.42 20.42
CA ILE A 737 12.03 2.03 20.75
C ILE A 737 11.67 1.69 22.19
N ASN A 738 11.56 0.40 22.47
CA ASN A 738 11.42 -0.12 23.82
C ASN A 738 12.79 -0.50 24.39
N VAL A 739 13.04 -0.09 25.64
CA VAL A 739 14.20 -0.52 26.41
C VAL A 739 13.71 -1.36 27.59
N TYR A 740 14.11 -2.62 27.61
CA TYR A 740 13.78 -3.56 28.68
C TYR A 740 14.83 -3.49 29.79
N ALA A 741 14.37 -3.50 31.04
CA ALA A 741 15.28 -3.49 32.20
C ALA A 741 16.10 -4.80 32.30
N ASP A 742 15.60 -5.90 31.74
CA ASP A 742 16.24 -7.21 31.77
C ASP A 742 15.85 -8.09 30.56
N CYS A 743 16.37 -9.32 30.53
CA CYS A 743 16.12 -10.27 29.45
C CYS A 743 14.76 -10.98 29.51
N LYS A 744 13.86 -10.63 30.46
CA LYS A 744 12.55 -11.29 30.59
C LYS A 744 11.50 -10.70 29.66
N ALA A 745 10.69 -11.57 29.08
CA ALA A 745 9.65 -11.17 28.14
C ALA A 745 8.50 -10.37 28.79
N ASP A 746 8.29 -10.51 30.10
CA ASP A 746 7.20 -9.89 30.87
C ASP A 746 7.56 -8.52 31.47
N THR A 747 8.79 -8.04 31.28
CA THR A 747 9.23 -6.75 31.77
C THR A 747 8.55 -5.61 31.01
N VAL A 748 7.89 -4.70 31.74
CA VAL A 748 7.31 -3.47 31.17
C VAL A 748 8.45 -2.60 30.65
N PRO A 749 8.54 -2.35 29.33
CA PRO A 749 9.63 -1.56 28.79
C PRO A 749 9.44 -0.07 29.11
N THR A 750 10.55 0.66 29.13
CA THR A 750 10.54 2.12 29.06
C THR A 750 10.71 2.56 27.62
N THR A 751 10.02 3.63 27.24
CA THR A 751 10.22 4.28 25.93
C THR A 751 11.58 4.99 25.90
N ALA A 752 12.32 4.78 24.81
CA ALA A 752 13.49 5.58 24.44
C ALA A 752 13.45 5.88 22.93
N TYR A 753 14.47 6.61 22.46
CA TYR A 753 14.61 6.96 21.05
C TYR A 753 15.98 6.52 20.53
N SER A 754 16.03 6.09 19.27
CA SER A 754 17.24 5.53 18.65
C SER A 754 17.30 5.82 17.16
N ASN A 755 18.50 5.95 16.59
CA ASN A 755 18.70 5.94 15.14
C ASN A 755 18.61 4.53 14.52
N THR A 756 18.46 3.49 15.35
CA THR A 756 18.24 2.11 14.90
C THR A 756 16.85 1.66 15.32
N ASN A 757 16.07 1.12 14.37
CA ASN A 757 14.75 0.58 14.63
C ASN A 757 14.82 -0.82 15.27
N ALA A 758 15.34 -0.89 16.49
CA ALA A 758 15.46 -2.12 17.24
C ALA A 758 15.31 -1.86 18.74
N ASP A 759 14.43 -2.62 19.37
CA ASP A 759 14.27 -2.62 20.83
C ASP A 759 15.55 -3.13 21.50
N ILE A 760 15.88 -2.53 22.65
CA ILE A 760 17.06 -2.88 23.42
C ILE A 760 16.66 -3.82 24.54
N ARG A 761 17.17 -5.06 24.48
CA ARG A 761 17.04 -6.05 25.54
C ARG A 761 18.43 -6.47 26.03
N PRO A 762 18.70 -6.43 27.34
CA PRO A 762 19.95 -6.95 27.90
C PRO A 762 20.19 -8.41 27.53
N ALA A 763 21.46 -8.75 27.30
CA ALA A 763 21.87 -10.13 27.06
C ALA A 763 21.58 -11.02 28.28
N HIS A 764 21.33 -12.31 28.03
CA HIS A 764 21.21 -13.30 29.10
C HIS A 764 22.52 -13.41 29.90
N GLN A 765 22.41 -13.53 31.22
CA GLN A 765 23.52 -13.81 32.11
C GLN A 765 23.43 -15.25 32.59
N TYR A 766 24.34 -16.12 32.14
CA TYR A 766 24.29 -17.55 32.46
C TYR A 766 25.15 -17.90 33.69
N GLN A 767 24.60 -18.72 34.58
CA GLN A 767 25.28 -19.40 35.68
C GLN A 767 24.84 -20.88 35.63
N ASP A 768 25.79 -21.81 35.61
CA ASP A 768 25.54 -23.24 35.44
C ASP A 768 24.66 -23.57 34.22
N ASP A 769 24.97 -22.93 33.07
CA ASP A 769 24.23 -22.98 31.80
C ASP A 769 22.75 -22.55 31.88
N LYS A 770 22.34 -21.88 32.97
CA LYS A 770 20.98 -21.33 33.14
C LYS A 770 21.04 -19.83 33.38
N CYS A 771 20.18 -19.09 32.70
CA CYS A 771 20.14 -17.64 32.86
C CYS A 771 19.67 -17.30 34.27
N SER A 772 20.51 -16.62 35.06
CA SER A 772 20.23 -16.24 36.45
C SER A 772 19.05 -15.25 36.57
N VAL A 773 18.68 -14.60 35.47
CA VAL A 773 17.61 -13.61 35.39
C VAL A 773 16.29 -14.23 34.94
N CYS A 774 16.25 -14.89 33.79
CA CYS A 774 15.00 -15.39 33.19
C CYS A 774 14.84 -16.92 33.26
N GLY A 775 15.83 -17.67 33.72
CA GLY A 775 15.76 -19.11 33.86
C GLY A 775 15.95 -19.92 32.57
N ASN A 776 16.11 -19.29 31.40
CA ASN A 776 16.36 -20.00 30.15
C ASN A 776 17.73 -20.67 30.16
N PHE A 777 17.81 -21.89 29.63
CA PHE A 777 19.10 -22.55 29.43
C PHE A 777 19.91 -21.92 28.28
N GLU A 778 21.25 -22.00 28.37
CA GLU A 778 22.19 -21.45 27.38
C GLU A 778 22.18 -22.19 26.05
N ASP A 779 21.76 -23.45 26.06
CA ASP A 779 21.70 -24.33 24.90
C ASP A 779 20.75 -23.84 23.79
N GLY A 780 19.91 -22.85 24.08
CA GLY A 780 19.02 -22.19 23.13
C GLY A 780 17.73 -22.95 22.84
N ILE A 781 17.58 -24.20 23.31
CA ILE A 781 16.34 -24.98 23.15
C ILE A 781 15.65 -25.28 24.49
N GLY A 782 16.36 -25.24 25.62
CA GLY A 782 15.79 -25.47 26.95
C GLY A 782 16.11 -26.84 27.55
N ALA A 783 17.28 -27.43 27.26
CA ALA A 783 17.69 -28.73 27.77
C ALA A 783 19.14 -28.75 28.30
N GLN A 784 19.37 -29.51 29.37
CA GLN A 784 20.70 -29.67 29.97
C GLN A 784 20.96 -31.10 30.41
N LEU A 785 22.14 -31.66 30.07
CA LEU A 785 22.61 -32.91 30.65
C LEU A 785 23.00 -32.71 32.11
N LEU A 786 22.34 -33.43 33.02
CA LEU A 786 22.60 -33.40 34.45
C LEU A 786 23.56 -34.51 34.89
N GLY A 787 23.63 -35.61 34.14
CA GLY A 787 24.54 -36.72 34.39
C GLY A 787 24.15 -38.01 33.66
N ASN A 788 24.85 -39.10 33.93
CA ASN A 788 24.53 -40.43 33.44
C ASN A 788 24.79 -41.50 34.52
N SER A 789 24.23 -42.70 34.36
CA SER A 789 24.46 -43.84 35.25
C SER A 789 24.32 -45.17 34.51
N LEU A 790 24.75 -46.26 35.17
CA LEU A 790 24.53 -47.62 34.71
C LEU A 790 23.44 -48.29 35.54
N THR A 791 22.54 -49.00 34.87
CA THR A 791 21.67 -49.98 35.52
C THR A 791 21.96 -51.36 34.96
N ILE A 792 22.23 -52.30 35.86
CA ILE A 792 22.28 -53.73 35.58
C ILE A 792 21.02 -54.30 36.22
N ASP A 793 19.94 -54.41 35.45
CA ASP A 793 18.70 -54.99 35.95
C ASP A 793 18.61 -56.49 35.63
N ASN A 794 17.55 -57.14 36.13
CA ASN A 794 17.22 -58.54 35.85
C ASN A 794 16.87 -58.80 34.36
N SER A 795 17.35 -58.01 33.40
CA SER A 795 17.11 -58.26 31.97
C SER A 795 18.27 -57.80 31.09
N ALA A 796 19.01 -56.73 31.43
CA ALA A 796 20.04 -56.16 30.56
C ALA A 796 21.00 -55.14 31.22
N ILE A 797 22.04 -54.76 30.45
CA ILE A 797 22.94 -53.63 30.74
C ILE A 797 22.36 -52.36 30.10
N ARG A 798 22.05 -51.34 30.92
CA ARG A 798 21.45 -50.06 30.47
C ARG A 798 22.31 -48.85 30.84
N LEU A 799 22.51 -47.97 29.87
CA LEU A 799 23.06 -46.63 30.08
C LEU A 799 21.90 -45.65 30.25
N ASN A 800 21.81 -45.01 31.42
CA ASN A 800 20.83 -43.98 31.73
C ASN A 800 21.43 -42.59 31.57
N VAL A 801 20.66 -41.64 31.06
CA VAL A 801 21.02 -40.23 30.83
C VAL A 801 19.96 -39.35 31.48
N TYR A 802 20.39 -38.48 32.39
CA TYR A 802 19.52 -37.59 33.15
C TYR A 802 19.51 -36.19 32.51
N MET A 803 18.34 -35.71 32.12
CA MET A 803 18.15 -34.43 31.44
C MET A 803 17.25 -33.49 32.25
N GLY A 804 17.68 -32.25 32.42
CA GLY A 804 16.83 -31.14 32.87
C GLY A 804 16.17 -30.48 31.67
N LEU A 805 14.84 -30.35 31.68
CA LEU A 805 14.06 -29.79 30.57
C LEU A 805 13.20 -28.62 31.03
N ASP A 806 13.22 -27.55 30.24
CA ASP A 806 12.33 -26.40 30.41
C ASP A 806 10.89 -26.78 30.02
N GLU A 807 9.87 -26.16 30.64
CA GLU A 807 8.45 -26.49 30.38
C GLU A 807 8.11 -26.39 28.88
N SER A 808 8.72 -25.41 28.20
CA SER A 808 8.52 -25.15 26.77
C SER A 808 8.99 -26.27 25.82
N VAL A 809 9.74 -27.27 26.32
CA VAL A 809 10.19 -28.44 25.55
C VAL A 809 9.73 -29.77 26.14
N GLN A 810 8.81 -29.76 27.11
CA GLN A 810 8.24 -30.98 27.70
C GLN A 810 7.02 -31.51 26.90
N ASN A 811 7.15 -31.61 25.57
CA ASN A 811 6.12 -32.24 24.74
C ASN A 811 6.35 -33.76 24.64
N PRO A 812 5.47 -34.61 25.20
CA PRO A 812 5.67 -36.07 25.25
C PRO A 812 5.71 -36.73 23.87
N GLU A 813 5.08 -36.12 22.86
CA GLU A 813 4.96 -36.67 21.50
C GLU A 813 6.10 -36.23 20.58
N GLU A 814 6.66 -35.05 20.80
CA GLU A 814 7.64 -34.42 19.90
C GLU A 814 9.06 -34.40 20.46
N THR A 815 9.21 -34.40 21.79
CA THR A 815 10.52 -34.38 22.44
C THR A 815 11.04 -35.81 22.59
N TYR A 816 12.26 -36.07 22.13
CA TYR A 816 12.89 -37.39 22.26
C TYR A 816 14.40 -37.29 22.44
N MET A 817 14.98 -38.27 23.12
CA MET A 817 16.41 -38.50 23.17
C MET A 817 16.80 -39.45 22.04
N GLN A 818 17.82 -39.07 21.29
CA GLN A 818 18.46 -39.93 20.30
C GLN A 818 19.74 -40.51 20.89
N PHE A 819 19.85 -41.83 20.87
CA PHE A 819 21.06 -42.57 21.21
C PHE A 819 21.68 -43.11 19.92
N THR A 820 22.94 -42.77 19.67
CA THR A 820 23.71 -43.27 18.54
C THR A 820 24.82 -44.17 19.06
N THR A 821 24.74 -45.44 18.70
CA THR A 821 25.72 -46.48 19.04
C THR A 821 27.06 -46.25 18.32
N PRO A 822 28.17 -46.88 18.77
CA PRO A 822 29.49 -46.72 18.16
C PRO A 822 29.58 -47.13 16.68
N ASP A 823 28.71 -48.05 16.22
CA ASP A 823 28.63 -48.47 14.81
C ASP A 823 27.71 -47.58 13.95
N GLY A 824 27.19 -46.49 14.52
CA GLY A 824 26.35 -45.50 13.84
C GLY A 824 24.86 -45.83 13.82
N LYS A 825 24.39 -46.92 14.44
CA LYS A 825 22.94 -47.17 14.56
C LYS A 825 22.30 -46.20 15.55
N VAL A 826 21.11 -45.72 15.18
CA VAL A 826 20.34 -44.72 15.91
C VAL A 826 19.11 -45.36 16.54
N GLU A 827 18.91 -45.08 17.83
CA GLU A 827 17.73 -45.43 18.62
C GLU A 827 17.09 -44.13 19.18
N LYS A 828 15.76 -44.06 19.18
CA LYS A 828 15.03 -42.90 19.68
C LYS A 828 14.13 -43.30 20.84
N GLN A 829 14.20 -42.56 21.94
CA GLN A 829 13.31 -42.71 23.08
C GLN A 829 12.55 -41.40 23.30
N TYR A 830 11.23 -41.44 23.14
CA TYR A 830 10.38 -40.28 23.32
C TYR A 830 10.22 -39.93 24.79
N LEU A 831 9.94 -38.65 25.07
CA LEU A 831 9.72 -38.16 26.43
C LEU A 831 8.56 -38.88 27.12
N ARG A 832 7.54 -39.34 26.38
CA ARG A 832 6.46 -40.19 26.89
C ARG A 832 6.95 -41.50 27.54
N ASP A 833 8.10 -42.00 27.08
CA ASP A 833 8.72 -43.27 27.50
C ASP A 833 9.87 -43.04 28.50
N ALA A 834 10.23 -41.78 28.76
CA ALA A 834 11.24 -41.39 29.73
C ALA A 834 10.68 -41.44 31.16
N THR A 835 11.55 -41.67 32.14
CA THR A 835 11.15 -41.69 33.55
C THR A 835 11.32 -40.29 34.15
N LEU A 836 10.24 -39.67 34.61
CA LEU A 836 10.30 -38.44 35.40
C LEU A 836 10.73 -38.77 36.84
N ASN A 837 11.86 -38.21 37.27
CA ASN A 837 12.43 -38.44 38.59
C ASN A 837 11.86 -37.44 39.62
N THR A 838 12.02 -37.74 40.91
CA THR A 838 11.48 -36.90 42.01
C THR A 838 12.11 -35.51 42.10
N ASP A 839 13.30 -35.32 41.51
CA ASP A 839 14.00 -34.03 41.43
C ASP A 839 13.57 -33.20 40.20
N GLY A 840 12.63 -33.69 39.40
CA GLY A 840 12.12 -33.03 38.20
C GLY A 840 12.93 -33.28 36.92
N SER A 841 14.02 -34.06 37.01
CA SER A 841 14.78 -34.48 35.81
C SER A 841 14.10 -35.64 35.08
N TYR A 842 14.41 -35.79 33.79
CA TYR A 842 13.95 -36.91 32.97
C TYR A 842 15.10 -37.90 32.73
N THR A 843 14.86 -39.17 32.99
CA THR A 843 15.79 -40.27 32.68
C THR A 843 15.42 -40.90 31.34
N PHE A 844 16.34 -40.82 30.40
CA PHE A 844 16.34 -41.60 29.16
C PHE A 844 17.33 -42.76 29.31
N TYR A 845 17.11 -43.89 28.63
CA TYR A 845 18.03 -45.01 28.65
C TYR A 845 18.18 -45.67 27.28
N CYS A 846 19.34 -46.29 27.07
CA CYS A 846 19.56 -47.22 25.96
C CYS A 846 20.23 -48.49 26.45
N MET A 847 20.08 -49.54 25.65
CA MET A 847 20.57 -50.88 25.96
C MET A 847 21.99 -51.06 25.40
N VAL A 848 22.91 -51.58 26.21
CA VAL A 848 24.35 -51.63 25.87
C VAL A 848 24.80 -53.08 25.63
N PRO A 849 25.12 -53.47 24.39
CA PRO A 849 25.78 -54.74 24.10
C PRO A 849 27.14 -54.85 24.78
N ALA A 850 27.53 -56.04 25.21
CA ALA A 850 28.78 -56.27 25.92
C ALA A 850 30.02 -55.74 25.16
N GLN A 851 30.04 -55.89 23.84
CA GLN A 851 31.13 -55.39 22.98
C GLN A 851 31.29 -53.86 22.97
N TYR A 852 30.29 -53.10 23.45
CA TYR A 852 30.28 -51.63 23.48
C TYR A 852 30.40 -51.06 24.91
N ILE A 853 30.73 -51.88 25.91
CA ILE A 853 30.91 -51.43 27.30
C ILE A 853 31.98 -50.33 27.41
N HIS A 854 33.06 -50.43 26.63
CA HIS A 854 34.18 -49.50 26.60
C HIS A 854 34.07 -48.40 25.53
N GLU A 855 32.93 -48.32 24.86
CA GLU A 855 32.73 -47.41 23.74
C GLU A 855 31.81 -46.26 24.12
N LYS A 856 31.95 -45.13 23.41
CA LYS A 856 31.13 -43.94 23.63
C LYS A 856 29.87 -43.97 22.78
N TYR A 857 28.74 -43.73 23.42
CA TYR A 857 27.46 -43.45 22.78
C TYR A 857 27.32 -41.95 22.59
N THR A 858 26.83 -41.54 21.42
CA THR A 858 26.45 -40.14 21.18
C THR A 858 24.99 -39.96 21.56
N VAL A 859 24.70 -39.03 22.46
CA VAL A 859 23.34 -38.75 22.93
C VAL A 859 22.96 -37.30 22.67
N GLN A 860 21.77 -37.07 22.14
CA GLN A 860 21.29 -35.74 21.76
C GLN A 860 19.77 -35.68 21.89
N ILE A 861 19.26 -34.62 22.52
CA ILE A 861 17.82 -34.40 22.62
C ILE A 861 17.31 -33.58 21.44
N PHE A 862 16.10 -33.90 20.97
CA PHE A 862 15.40 -33.20 19.90
C PHE A 862 14.04 -32.75 20.40
N ALA A 863 13.67 -31.50 20.11
CA ALA A 863 12.37 -30.93 20.43
C ALA A 863 11.86 -30.05 19.27
N ALA A 864 10.60 -29.59 19.33
CA ALA A 864 10.03 -28.71 18.30
C ALA A 864 10.84 -27.42 18.06
N LYS A 865 11.53 -26.93 19.08
CA LYS A 865 12.41 -25.74 19.00
C LYS A 865 13.72 -26.00 18.26
N GLY A 866 14.11 -27.25 18.04
CA GLY A 866 15.35 -27.61 17.35
C GLY A 866 16.10 -28.76 18.01
N GLU A 867 17.36 -28.91 17.61
CA GLU A 867 18.27 -29.96 18.07
C GLU A 867 19.09 -29.45 19.27
N GLY A 868 19.19 -30.26 20.31
CA GLY A 868 19.96 -29.95 21.51
C GLY A 868 21.45 -30.19 21.34
N LYS A 869 22.21 -29.88 22.39
CA LYS A 869 23.65 -30.15 22.45
C LYS A 869 23.94 -31.66 22.35
N ILE A 870 25.01 -31.99 21.63
CA ILE A 870 25.51 -33.36 21.51
C ILE A 870 26.39 -33.68 22.72
N TYR A 871 26.12 -34.81 23.37
CA TYR A 871 26.93 -35.34 24.46
C TYR A 871 27.48 -36.73 24.10
N HIS A 872 28.58 -37.12 24.74
CA HIS A 872 29.14 -38.45 24.62
C HIS A 872 29.16 -39.12 26.00
N CYS A 873 28.46 -40.23 26.14
CA CYS A 873 28.32 -40.98 27.38
C CYS A 873 28.82 -42.41 27.17
N SER A 874 29.46 -43.01 28.16
CA SER A 874 29.90 -44.42 28.10
C SER A 874 29.61 -45.15 29.40
N VAL A 875 29.51 -46.47 29.32
CA VAL A 875 29.42 -47.32 30.52
C VAL A 875 30.76 -47.32 31.27
N GLU A 876 31.88 -47.33 30.55
CA GLU A 876 33.24 -47.27 31.11
C GLU A 876 33.47 -46.08 32.05
N GLU A 877 33.05 -44.86 31.67
CA GLU A 877 33.18 -43.67 32.54
C GLU A 877 32.50 -43.89 33.91
N TYR A 878 31.36 -44.58 33.93
CA TYR A 878 30.67 -44.93 35.16
C TYR A 878 31.38 -46.06 35.94
N LEU A 879 31.85 -47.11 35.25
CA LEU A 879 32.60 -48.20 35.89
C LEU A 879 33.87 -47.65 36.57
N ASN A 880 34.61 -46.78 35.89
CA ASN A 880 35.80 -46.13 36.42
C ASN A 880 35.46 -45.26 37.64
N THR A 881 34.34 -44.55 37.61
CA THR A 881 33.86 -43.78 38.78
C THR A 881 33.69 -44.67 40.02
N ILE A 882 33.12 -45.87 39.88
CA ILE A 882 32.98 -46.82 40.99
C ILE A 882 34.36 -47.31 41.45
N LEU A 883 35.21 -47.76 40.52
CA LEU A 883 36.52 -48.34 40.84
C LEU A 883 37.49 -47.34 41.49
N GLU A 884 37.51 -46.10 41.03
CA GLU A 884 38.36 -45.02 41.57
C GLU A 884 37.92 -44.56 42.95
N ASN A 885 36.63 -44.69 43.28
CA ASN A 885 36.04 -44.22 44.53
C ASN A 885 35.71 -45.33 45.53
N LYS A 886 36.06 -46.59 45.22
CA LYS A 886 35.73 -47.75 46.07
C LYS A 886 36.27 -47.66 47.49
N ASP A 887 37.44 -47.05 47.68
CA ASP A 887 38.07 -46.90 49.00
C ASP A 887 37.37 -45.84 49.89
N ASN A 888 36.55 -44.97 49.26
CA ASN A 888 35.88 -43.84 49.91
C ASN A 888 34.35 -44.01 50.01
N ASN A 889 33.77 -45.03 49.36
CA ASN A 889 32.33 -45.28 49.36
C ASN A 889 32.05 -46.79 49.54
N ALA A 890 31.35 -47.13 50.63
CA ALA A 890 31.05 -48.52 51.00
C ALA A 890 30.19 -49.28 49.97
N GLU A 891 29.30 -48.59 49.25
CA GLU A 891 28.50 -49.19 48.18
C GLU A 891 29.35 -49.50 46.94
N TYR A 892 30.30 -48.61 46.63
CA TYR A 892 31.26 -48.82 45.54
C TYR A 892 32.26 -49.91 45.87
N ALA A 893 32.72 -49.99 47.12
CA ALA A 893 33.52 -51.10 47.61
C ALA A 893 32.81 -52.44 47.41
N ALA A 894 31.52 -52.52 47.74
CA ALA A 894 30.72 -53.73 47.59
C ALA A 894 30.50 -54.14 46.12
N ALA A 895 30.53 -53.19 45.18
CA ALA A 895 30.31 -53.43 43.76
C ALA A 895 31.61 -53.57 42.92
N ALA A 896 32.79 -53.34 43.51
CA ALA A 896 34.04 -53.22 42.78
C ALA A 896 34.41 -54.48 41.97
N ASP A 897 34.29 -55.67 42.57
CA ASP A 897 34.64 -56.93 41.91
C ASP A 897 33.67 -57.25 40.76
N LEU A 898 32.37 -56.99 40.95
CA LEU A 898 31.34 -57.09 39.92
C LEU A 898 31.60 -56.15 38.74
N VAL A 899 31.94 -54.88 39.03
CA VAL A 899 32.25 -53.87 38.01
C VAL A 899 33.52 -54.25 37.24
N GLN A 900 34.53 -54.77 37.93
CA GLN A 900 35.75 -55.25 37.28
C GLN A 900 35.47 -56.46 36.38
N ALA A 901 34.64 -57.39 36.81
CA ALA A 901 34.24 -58.55 36.00
C ALA A 901 33.41 -58.13 34.78
N LEU A 902 32.54 -57.12 34.90
CA LEU A 902 31.80 -56.55 33.77
C LEU A 902 32.73 -55.88 32.75
N SER A 903 33.70 -55.11 33.24
CA SER A 903 34.74 -54.48 32.42
C SER A 903 35.57 -55.53 31.66
N ASN A 904 35.96 -56.62 32.34
CA ASN A 904 36.66 -57.73 31.72
C ASN A 904 35.78 -58.42 30.67
N TYR A 905 34.51 -58.69 30.97
CA TYR A 905 33.57 -59.28 30.01
C TYR A 905 33.43 -58.41 28.74
N GLY A 906 33.33 -57.10 28.87
CA GLY A 906 33.32 -56.18 27.74
C GLY A 906 34.59 -56.24 26.88
N THR A 907 35.75 -56.38 27.53
CA THR A 907 37.05 -56.50 26.88
C THR A 907 37.12 -57.75 25.98
N TYR A 908 36.76 -58.92 26.52
CA TYR A 908 36.76 -60.16 25.75
C TYR A 908 35.63 -60.20 24.71
N ALA A 909 34.49 -59.55 24.97
CA ALA A 909 33.40 -59.43 24.00
C ALA A 909 33.83 -58.62 22.78
N LYS A 910 34.47 -57.47 23.00
CA LYS A 910 35.02 -56.65 21.90
C LYS A 910 35.99 -57.45 21.04
N ALA A 911 36.95 -58.15 21.66
CA ALA A 911 37.96 -58.92 20.93
C ALA A 911 37.38 -60.10 20.11
N TYR A 912 36.28 -60.70 20.56
CA TYR A 912 35.59 -61.77 19.83
C TYR A 912 34.75 -61.25 18.67
N PHE A 913 33.94 -60.20 18.89
CA PHE A 913 33.04 -59.67 17.86
C PHE A 913 33.74 -58.81 16.82
N ASP A 914 34.94 -58.31 17.12
CA ASP A 914 35.83 -57.68 16.15
C ASP A 914 36.66 -58.75 15.40
N PRO A 915 36.38 -59.00 14.10
CA PRO A 915 37.10 -60.00 13.32
C PRO A 915 38.59 -59.66 13.15
N ASP A 916 38.96 -58.39 13.26
CA ASP A 916 40.32 -57.89 13.03
C ASP A 916 41.14 -57.75 14.33
N ALA A 917 40.52 -57.91 15.50
CA ALA A 917 41.22 -57.83 16.79
C ALA A 917 42.15 -59.02 17.02
N ASP A 918 43.27 -58.82 17.71
CA ASP A 918 44.12 -59.92 18.17
C ASP A 918 43.44 -60.69 19.33
N PRO A 919 43.65 -62.02 19.46
CA PRO A 919 43.19 -62.78 20.62
C PRO A 919 43.80 -62.24 21.92
N ILE A 920 42.95 -62.00 22.92
CA ILE A 920 43.39 -61.61 24.26
C ILE A 920 43.71 -62.89 25.05
N PRO A 921 44.92 -63.04 25.62
CA PRO A 921 45.27 -64.20 26.44
C PRO A 921 44.30 -64.37 27.62
N MET A 922 43.88 -65.61 27.87
CA MET A 922 43.09 -65.93 29.07
C MET A 922 43.91 -65.64 30.34
N THR A 923 43.25 -65.18 31.40
CA THR A 923 43.90 -65.06 32.71
C THR A 923 44.20 -66.44 33.30
N GLU A 924 45.15 -66.52 34.23
CA GLU A 924 45.46 -67.78 34.94
C GLU A 924 44.21 -68.39 35.60
N GLU A 925 43.32 -67.55 36.13
CA GLU A 925 42.02 -67.95 36.65
C GLU A 925 41.13 -68.59 35.57
N MET A 926 41.03 -67.99 34.39
CA MET A 926 40.26 -68.54 33.27
C MET A 926 40.85 -69.86 32.76
N GLU A 927 42.17 -70.00 32.70
CA GLU A 927 42.82 -71.25 32.25
C GLU A 927 42.53 -72.42 33.19
N GLN A 928 42.51 -72.17 34.50
CA GLN A 928 42.25 -73.16 35.54
C GLN A 928 40.74 -73.39 35.80
N LEU A 929 39.88 -72.56 35.22
CA LEU A 929 38.43 -72.59 35.41
C LEU A 929 37.79 -73.87 34.84
N SER A 930 37.13 -74.64 35.70
CA SER A 930 36.28 -75.77 35.31
C SER A 930 34.81 -75.35 35.31
N ILE A 931 34.15 -75.41 34.15
CA ILE A 931 32.71 -75.12 34.04
C ILE A 931 31.92 -76.32 34.61
N PRO A 932 30.87 -76.09 35.43
CA PRO A 932 30.00 -77.15 35.93
C PRO A 932 29.32 -77.94 34.80
N ASP A 933 28.97 -79.22 35.04
CA ASP A 933 28.20 -80.01 34.08
C ASP A 933 26.76 -79.50 34.01
N CYS A 934 26.43 -78.82 32.92
CA CYS A 934 25.17 -78.16 32.65
C CYS A 934 24.63 -78.57 31.26
N ARG A 935 24.92 -79.81 30.83
CA ARG A 935 24.47 -80.32 29.53
C ARG A 935 22.95 -80.25 29.38
N PRO A 936 22.43 -79.81 28.22
CA PRO A 936 21.00 -79.76 27.99
C PRO A 936 20.38 -81.15 28.11
N ASN A 937 19.19 -81.21 28.72
CA ASN A 937 18.45 -82.47 28.85
C ASN A 937 17.27 -82.48 27.89
N THR A 938 17.21 -83.48 27.01
CA THR A 938 16.13 -83.67 26.04
C THR A 938 15.25 -84.85 26.42
N LEU A 939 13.94 -84.68 26.32
CA LEU A 939 12.93 -85.71 26.61
C LEU A 939 11.97 -85.87 25.41
N ASN A 940 11.55 -87.12 25.18
CA ASN A 940 10.66 -87.56 24.09
C ASN A 940 11.23 -87.35 22.68
N ASP A 941 10.46 -87.77 21.66
CA ASP A 941 10.82 -87.62 20.24
C ASP A 941 10.17 -86.37 19.64
N LEU A 942 10.88 -85.73 18.70
CA LEU A 942 10.34 -84.60 17.93
C LEU A 942 9.20 -85.05 17.00
N PRO A 943 8.25 -84.15 16.67
CA PRO A 943 7.26 -84.40 15.62
C PRO A 943 7.92 -84.79 14.29
N GLU A 944 7.28 -85.69 13.53
CA GLU A 944 7.75 -86.11 12.20
C GLU A 944 7.92 -84.88 11.29
N GLY A 945 9.04 -84.79 10.57
CA GLY A 945 9.39 -83.63 9.74
C GLY A 945 10.12 -82.49 10.47
N ILE A 946 10.38 -82.61 11.78
CA ILE A 946 11.21 -81.66 12.57
C ILE A 946 12.41 -82.39 13.17
N SER A 947 13.62 -81.81 13.02
CA SER A 947 14.83 -82.30 13.70
C SER A 947 15.57 -81.17 14.43
N TYR A 948 16.09 -81.46 15.62
CA TYR A 948 16.88 -80.50 16.38
C TYR A 948 18.29 -80.38 15.81
N TYR A 949 18.71 -79.16 15.54
CA TYR A 949 20.03 -78.88 14.93
C TYR A 949 21.07 -78.45 15.97
N GLY A 950 20.66 -77.71 17.00
CA GLY A 950 21.57 -77.22 18.03
C GLY A 950 21.11 -75.89 18.62
N PHE A 951 22.00 -75.20 19.31
CA PHE A 951 21.69 -73.92 19.95
C PHE A 951 22.89 -72.98 19.94
N SER A 952 22.63 -71.69 20.05
CA SER A 952 23.66 -70.65 20.18
C SER A 952 23.29 -69.63 21.24
N LEU A 953 24.29 -68.98 21.81
CA LEU A 953 24.11 -67.82 22.67
C LEU A 953 24.31 -66.53 21.87
N VAL A 954 23.36 -65.60 21.97
CA VAL A 954 23.42 -64.28 21.36
C VAL A 954 23.68 -63.27 22.47
N LEU A 955 24.82 -62.57 22.39
CA LEU A 955 25.31 -61.63 23.40
C LEU A 955 25.16 -60.19 22.88
N ASN A 956 23.92 -59.74 22.76
CA ASN A 956 23.61 -58.34 22.47
C ASN A 956 23.50 -57.59 23.82
N SER A 957 22.48 -56.74 23.99
CA SER A 957 22.20 -56.05 25.26
C SER A 957 21.56 -56.93 26.33
N GLN A 958 21.02 -58.08 25.93
CA GLN A 958 20.52 -59.15 26.78
C GLN A 958 21.12 -60.49 26.30
N VAL A 959 21.08 -61.52 27.15
CA VAL A 959 21.55 -62.86 26.80
C VAL A 959 20.39 -63.68 26.25
N THR A 960 20.42 -63.98 24.96
CA THR A 960 19.38 -64.77 24.30
C THR A 960 19.92 -66.13 23.89
N MET A 961 19.29 -67.21 24.35
CA MET A 961 19.52 -68.53 23.77
C MET A 961 18.64 -68.72 22.55
N ARG A 962 19.26 -69.17 21.46
CA ARG A 962 18.57 -69.49 20.23
C ARG A 962 18.70 -70.97 19.94
N HIS A 963 17.58 -71.67 19.89
CA HIS A 963 17.51 -73.09 19.58
C HIS A 963 17.10 -73.26 18.12
N TYR A 964 17.85 -74.06 17.36
CA TYR A 964 17.70 -74.24 15.93
C TYR A 964 17.09 -75.59 15.59
N PHE A 965 16.16 -75.58 14.64
CA PHE A 965 15.46 -76.75 14.16
C PHE A 965 15.53 -76.78 12.62
N VAL A 966 15.65 -77.97 12.05
CA VAL A 966 15.44 -78.21 10.62
C VAL A 966 14.01 -78.70 10.45
N VAL A 967 13.22 -77.95 9.70
CA VAL A 967 11.79 -78.22 9.47
C VAL A 967 11.57 -78.49 7.98
N GLU A 968 10.95 -79.62 7.65
CA GLU A 968 10.71 -80.04 6.26
C GLU A 968 9.52 -79.30 5.62
N ASP A 969 8.50 -78.97 6.41
CA ASP A 969 7.30 -78.24 5.99
C ASP A 969 7.12 -76.94 6.82
N PRO A 970 7.19 -75.74 6.21
CA PRO A 970 6.94 -74.47 6.88
C PRO A 970 5.65 -74.40 7.73
N ALA A 971 4.61 -75.14 7.37
CA ALA A 971 3.36 -75.17 8.14
C ALA A 971 3.56 -75.75 9.56
N LEU A 972 4.50 -76.68 9.72
CA LEU A 972 4.88 -77.23 11.02
C LEU A 972 5.61 -76.19 11.88
N ALA A 973 6.40 -75.30 11.27
CA ALA A 973 7.11 -74.26 12.01
C ALA A 973 6.16 -73.22 12.61
N GLU A 974 5.12 -72.83 11.87
CA GLU A 974 4.10 -71.90 12.34
C GLU A 974 3.28 -72.51 13.50
N GLN A 975 2.93 -73.79 13.41
CA GLN A 975 2.21 -74.51 14.47
C GLN A 975 2.92 -74.44 15.83
N TYR A 976 4.25 -74.40 15.84
CA TYR A 976 5.07 -74.38 17.04
C TYR A 976 5.76 -73.02 17.32
N ASN A 977 5.26 -71.93 16.72
CA ASN A 977 5.79 -70.56 16.90
C ASN A 977 7.30 -70.43 16.62
N MET A 978 7.84 -71.20 15.67
CA MET A 978 9.24 -71.10 15.29
C MET A 978 9.45 -69.99 14.26
N LYS A 979 10.44 -69.12 14.49
CA LYS A 979 10.81 -68.05 13.56
C LYS A 979 11.71 -68.60 12.46
N LEU A 980 11.48 -68.23 11.20
CA LEU A 980 12.36 -68.62 10.09
C LEU A 980 13.75 -67.96 10.24
N ARG A 981 14.83 -68.74 10.17
CA ARG A 981 16.21 -68.23 10.13
C ARG A 981 16.71 -68.12 8.69
N SER A 982 16.70 -69.23 7.95
CA SER A 982 17.07 -69.30 6.52
C SER A 982 16.79 -70.69 5.94
N GLY A 983 16.23 -70.76 4.72
CA GLY A 983 15.93 -72.03 4.07
C GLY A 983 15.03 -72.94 4.92
N LYS A 984 15.51 -74.14 5.24
CA LYS A 984 14.81 -75.10 6.11
C LYS A 984 15.10 -74.94 7.61
N TYR A 985 15.85 -73.91 8.01
CA TYR A 985 16.24 -73.68 9.40
C TYR A 985 15.33 -72.68 10.07
N TYR A 986 14.74 -73.11 11.18
CA TYR A 986 13.86 -72.33 12.06
C TYR A 986 14.47 -72.23 13.45
N MET A 987 13.98 -71.28 14.24
CA MET A 987 14.55 -70.96 15.55
C MET A 987 13.49 -70.57 16.57
N ILE A 988 13.75 -70.95 17.82
CA ILE A 988 13.05 -70.43 19.01
C ILE A 988 14.07 -69.63 19.82
N GLU A 989 13.69 -68.42 20.22
CA GLU A 989 14.52 -67.54 21.05
C GLU A 989 13.97 -67.50 22.47
N VAL A 990 14.87 -67.59 23.44
CA VAL A 990 14.56 -67.48 24.85
C VAL A 990 15.51 -66.48 25.47
N ASP A 991 14.96 -65.42 26.02
CA ASP A 991 15.72 -64.37 26.66
C ASP A 991 15.99 -64.71 28.12
N TYR A 992 17.19 -64.38 28.59
CA TYR A 992 17.65 -64.55 29.95
C TYR A 992 18.09 -63.21 30.51
N SER A 993 17.67 -62.97 31.74
CA SER A 993 18.33 -61.99 32.60
C SER A 993 19.82 -62.32 32.76
N MET A 994 20.65 -61.30 32.94
CA MET A 994 22.03 -61.48 33.43
C MET A 994 22.09 -62.14 34.82
N SER A 995 21.01 -62.10 35.60
CA SER A 995 20.87 -62.81 36.88
C SER A 995 20.27 -64.23 36.76
N GLU A 996 19.88 -64.66 35.56
CA GLU A 996 19.26 -65.96 35.30
C GLU A 996 20.14 -66.91 34.48
N LEU A 997 21.44 -66.61 34.32
CA LEU A 997 22.30 -67.42 33.46
C LEU A 997 22.47 -68.87 33.96
N ARG A 998 22.22 -69.09 35.25
CA ARG A 998 22.18 -70.41 35.93
C ARG A 998 20.79 -71.06 35.96
N THR A 999 19.78 -70.41 35.40
CA THR A 999 18.39 -70.87 35.48
C THR A 999 18.04 -71.68 34.26
N ASP A 1000 17.56 -72.90 34.48
CA ASP A 1000 17.01 -73.73 33.41
C ASP A 1000 15.68 -73.16 32.89
N LYS A 1001 15.56 -73.02 31.57
CA LYS A 1001 14.26 -72.77 30.93
C LYS A 1001 13.90 -73.94 30.03
N LEU A 1002 12.60 -74.24 30.00
CA LEU A 1002 12.02 -75.35 29.26
C LEU A 1002 11.47 -74.85 27.92
N ILE A 1003 11.89 -75.48 26.83
CA ILE A 1003 11.34 -75.28 25.48
C ILE A 1003 10.60 -76.53 25.06
N ARG A 1004 9.40 -76.37 24.49
CA ARG A 1004 8.54 -77.47 24.04
C ARG A 1004 8.21 -77.34 22.56
N VAL A 1005 8.28 -78.47 21.85
CA VAL A 1005 7.85 -78.62 20.45
C VAL A 1005 7.05 -79.91 20.35
N GLY A 1006 5.71 -79.79 20.39
CA GLY A 1006 4.85 -80.95 20.60
C GLY A 1006 5.14 -81.62 21.95
N ASP A 1007 5.32 -82.94 21.94
CA ASP A 1007 5.69 -83.72 23.14
C ASP A 1007 7.18 -83.68 23.45
N TRP A 1008 8.02 -83.25 22.50
CA TRP A 1008 9.45 -83.06 22.71
C TRP A 1008 9.73 -81.85 23.57
N SER A 1009 10.72 -81.96 24.46
CA SER A 1009 11.19 -80.82 25.24
C SER A 1009 12.69 -80.83 25.47
N ILE A 1010 13.27 -79.64 25.57
CA ILE A 1010 14.66 -79.43 26.01
C ILE A 1010 14.67 -78.45 27.19
N THR A 1011 15.39 -78.84 28.24
CA THR A 1011 15.71 -77.97 29.36
C THR A 1011 17.16 -77.51 29.21
N CYS A 1012 17.38 -76.21 29.20
CA CYS A 1012 18.68 -75.60 28.89
C CYS A 1012 18.84 -74.26 29.61
N MET A 1013 20.10 -73.89 29.90
CA MET A 1013 20.50 -72.60 30.46
C MET A 1013 21.67 -72.00 29.67
N PRO A 1014 21.93 -70.69 29.75
CA PRO A 1014 23.06 -70.05 29.06
C PRO A 1014 24.41 -70.73 29.33
N LEU A 1015 24.63 -71.20 30.56
CA LEU A 1015 25.84 -71.92 30.91
C LEU A 1015 26.01 -73.25 30.16
N SER A 1016 24.93 -73.88 29.70
CA SER A 1016 25.01 -75.05 28.82
C SER A 1016 25.75 -74.73 27.52
N TYR A 1017 25.62 -73.50 27.00
CA TYR A 1017 26.39 -73.05 25.84
C TYR A 1017 27.83 -72.73 26.22
N VAL A 1018 28.07 -72.12 27.38
CA VAL A 1018 29.42 -71.85 27.90
C VAL A 1018 30.23 -73.15 28.01
N GLN A 1019 29.63 -74.19 28.60
CA GLN A 1019 30.24 -75.52 28.68
C GLN A 1019 30.49 -76.11 27.29
N ALA A 1020 29.48 -76.10 26.41
CA ALA A 1020 29.62 -76.64 25.05
C ALA A 1020 30.72 -75.93 24.25
N ALA A 1021 30.80 -74.60 24.34
CA ALA A 1021 31.83 -73.81 23.70
C ALA A 1021 33.23 -74.13 24.24
N CYS A 1022 33.39 -74.32 25.57
CA CYS A 1022 34.66 -74.71 26.18
C CYS A 1022 35.09 -76.14 25.80
N GLU A 1023 34.15 -77.09 25.67
CA GLU A 1023 34.45 -78.49 25.34
C GLU A 1023 34.67 -78.73 23.85
N GLN A 1024 33.99 -77.98 22.98
CA GLN A 1024 33.84 -78.32 21.55
C GLN A 1024 34.44 -77.29 20.59
N SER A 1025 34.60 -76.03 21.00
CA SER A 1025 35.19 -74.99 20.13
C SER A 1025 36.72 -75.10 20.09
N LYS A 1026 37.30 -74.66 18.97
CA LYS A 1026 38.75 -74.40 18.84
C LYS A 1026 39.08 -72.90 18.75
N ASP A 1027 38.06 -72.05 18.81
CA ASP A 1027 38.22 -70.60 18.76
C ASP A 1027 38.59 -70.07 20.15
N GLU A 1028 39.85 -69.68 20.31
CA GLU A 1028 40.41 -69.16 21.56
C GLU A 1028 39.69 -67.88 22.03
N LYS A 1029 39.25 -67.02 21.12
CA LYS A 1029 38.49 -65.80 21.45
C LYS A 1029 37.11 -66.16 22.01
N LEU A 1030 36.42 -67.13 21.39
CA LEU A 1030 35.13 -67.59 21.88
C LEU A 1030 35.25 -68.21 23.28
N ILE A 1031 36.26 -69.06 23.51
CA ILE A 1031 36.49 -69.71 24.81
C ILE A 1031 36.77 -68.65 25.88
N ALA A 1032 37.60 -67.64 25.58
CA ALA A 1032 37.90 -66.55 26.50
C ALA A 1032 36.65 -65.72 26.83
N LEU A 1033 35.84 -65.39 25.81
CA LEU A 1033 34.57 -64.69 25.99
C LEU A 1033 33.60 -65.45 26.90
N VAL A 1034 33.32 -66.71 26.63
CA VAL A 1034 32.33 -67.47 27.43
C VAL A 1034 32.81 -67.73 28.85
N LYS A 1035 34.12 -67.88 29.07
CA LYS A 1035 34.71 -67.95 30.42
C LYS A 1035 34.61 -66.61 31.15
N SER A 1036 34.84 -65.49 30.47
CA SER A 1036 34.66 -64.15 31.04
C SER A 1036 33.20 -63.87 31.42
N LEU A 1037 32.23 -64.34 30.62
CA LEU A 1037 30.80 -64.28 30.94
C LEU A 1037 30.46 -65.10 32.20
N TYR A 1038 31.07 -66.28 32.36
CA TYR A 1038 30.90 -67.10 33.57
C TYR A 1038 31.48 -66.43 34.83
N LEU A 1039 32.67 -65.82 34.73
CA LEU A 1039 33.25 -65.08 35.85
C LEU A 1039 32.40 -63.86 36.23
N TYR A 1040 31.90 -63.12 35.24
CA TYR A 1040 30.93 -62.05 35.48
C TYR A 1040 29.68 -62.56 36.21
N ASP A 1041 29.11 -63.68 35.77
CA ASP A 1041 27.94 -64.29 36.43
C ASP A 1041 28.24 -64.74 37.88
N ASN A 1042 29.44 -65.27 38.17
CA ASN A 1042 29.85 -65.57 39.55
C ASN A 1042 29.84 -64.32 40.43
N GLU A 1043 30.34 -63.20 39.92
CA GLU A 1043 30.36 -61.93 40.66
C GLU A 1043 28.95 -61.35 40.82
N VAL A 1044 28.08 -61.48 39.82
CA VAL A 1044 26.65 -61.13 39.95
C VAL A 1044 25.99 -61.95 41.06
N TYR A 1045 26.23 -63.26 41.08
CA TYR A 1045 25.70 -64.16 42.10
C TYR A 1045 26.22 -63.80 43.51
N THR A 1046 27.53 -63.54 43.64
CA THR A 1046 28.17 -63.16 44.91
C THR A 1046 27.67 -61.81 45.41
N TYR A 1047 27.58 -60.82 44.53
CA TYR A 1047 27.06 -59.49 44.85
C TYR A 1047 25.60 -59.55 45.32
N ASN A 1048 24.75 -60.32 44.64
CA ASN A 1048 23.35 -60.49 45.01
C ASN A 1048 23.17 -61.28 46.32
N LEU A 1049 24.00 -62.30 46.59
CA LEU A 1049 24.03 -62.98 47.89
C LEU A 1049 24.38 -62.03 49.03
N ASN A 1050 25.35 -61.15 48.81
CA ASN A 1050 25.78 -60.16 49.81
C ASN A 1050 24.75 -59.04 50.02
N LYS A 1051 23.89 -58.75 49.02
CA LYS A 1051 22.75 -57.82 49.13
C LYS A 1051 21.46 -58.47 49.66
N GLY A 1052 21.28 -59.78 49.45
CA GLY A 1052 20.07 -60.55 49.80
C GLY A 1052 20.12 -61.26 51.15
N GLY A 1053 20.95 -60.78 52.08
CA GLY A 1053 21.00 -61.23 53.47
C GLY A 1053 19.97 -60.55 54.39
N GLU A 1054 18.75 -60.30 53.90
CA GLU A 1054 17.53 -60.12 54.70
C GLU A 1054 16.42 -61.06 54.21
#